data_AF-A0A7S2L2C7-F1
#
_entry.id   AF-A0A7S2L2C7-F1
#
_cell.length_a   1.000
_cell.length_b   1.000
_cell.length_c   1.000
_cell.angle_alpha   90.00
_cell.angle_beta   90.00
_cell.angle_gamma   90.00
#
_symmetry.space_group_name_H-M   'P 1'
#
loop_
_entity.id
_entity.type
_entity.pdbx_description
1 polymer ?
#
loop_
_entity_poly.entity_id
_entity_poly.type
_entity_poly.pdbx_seq_one_letter_code
_entity_poly.pdbx_strand_id
1 'polypeptide(L)'
;PKALDSEAPRGTPPGIAASADVDSVGWLVDWHIEERLRGLRFWSQCFLFLVAAALGAATCWLWPWLAAAASWAGAVPAAGGVGALAALFAAVWSMAWRLARVAWVCVVLTASLLWTSFKAKRASETGSAAIWEMAHRVHARYLLEAVTELSGFYVKVAQTLAIQTAIPEPYHKELSKLQDAMPAEPHDEVELTLAEELGANWRSRVRLHPGPPLGSATIAQVHRATLWLPGTGGVDKEVEGVVKVQHRRMSGNLTVDMHAARFLATAFAFVSPALFDDMADVIRDVAFLTKNELDFRKEAENQQQARDAANAAGSSIIIPRVHGELVTPRLLAMEYIVGTKFADFAKSATQEGKLKMVRSLLDFFAFSFTKAGIFNCDPHPGNLLITEDSCLCVLDWGQARHLTPNEMEAYSLLFVAASLDDPFQMVAAGEKIGQTYQENAALSMTGALRFLMRDSRPLQMSKDDMVQLEGVFARFGEFSEFGDIKGDSMGILRGPLLPLSKTVDLLHNVSTRMEVSLNLLQVFTKQGYELLVKRHAAAAHIEEPEVREAAGGLILCPAVCDAAPACVPAAAAALDARLRALLAGAHARGDVLGAQAVVLDATSGAVLCDLALGHTSYLQAHAVTRATPFNIRELSKLHLAVGVLRLVETGALRLDQTLGELWPAARNLRDVTLEQVLSHTSGAIHVLPRGVSTLEMLTDLPAMLQHLESSGFGPLLPPGSRQQYSPLVFGWLLAGALQGVGKDLEACLGPVRGDLALNLDAARRRHGPGVAESTKEMGSSSVDDMARMFGQIKDFLDVCAKAKAQGSSAEEKADGEAYITVHGRAHWLHPAATQQPAFAASELPGFVAYDTARGLAELLVQVEKGHVLRTETVRDMKRSRRPPTGGEPKLPVDLDHFAGREWGLGAELIAGGKSGGEAPGWGHTSSGGSFALVLPGPRPVAVAFLLNRVDGWNKGISSQVLKAVTEFAAGRSPAA
;
A
#
# COMPACT_ATOMS: atom_id res chain seq x y z
N PRO A 1 -26.47 -6.42 -37.88
CA PRO A 1 -27.92 -6.64 -37.65
C PRO A 1 -28.87 -6.44 -38.87
N LYS A 2 -28.38 -6.32 -40.13
CA LYS A 2 -29.23 -6.34 -41.34
C LYS A 2 -28.73 -7.38 -42.37
N ALA A 3 -28.31 -8.55 -41.88
CA ALA A 3 -28.03 -9.73 -42.70
C ALA A 3 -28.83 -10.94 -42.18
N LEU A 4 -29.94 -10.68 -41.49
CA LEU A 4 -30.90 -11.70 -41.05
C LEU A 4 -32.17 -11.72 -41.92
N ASP A 5 -32.31 -10.81 -42.89
CA ASP A 5 -33.43 -10.82 -43.83
C ASP A 5 -32.92 -10.69 -45.27
N SER A 6 -33.28 -11.70 -46.07
CA SER A 6 -33.24 -11.79 -47.54
C SER A 6 -31.89 -11.68 -48.26
N GLU A 7 -31.27 -12.82 -48.57
CA GLU A 7 -31.24 -13.39 -49.94
C GLU A 7 -30.38 -14.67 -49.92
N ALA A 8 -31.03 -15.81 -50.12
CA ALA A 8 -30.38 -17.10 -50.24
C ALA A 8 -29.85 -17.29 -51.67
N PRO A 9 -28.56 -17.62 -51.87
CA PRO A 9 -28.13 -18.29 -53.10
C PRO A 9 -28.57 -19.75 -53.00
N ARG A 10 -29.43 -20.17 -53.93
CA ARG A 10 -29.86 -21.55 -54.12
C ARG A 10 -28.64 -22.46 -54.29
N GLY A 11 -28.47 -23.44 -53.39
CA GLY A 11 -27.53 -24.55 -53.60
C GLY A 11 -26.86 -25.08 -52.33
N THR A 12 -27.61 -25.64 -51.38
CA THR A 12 -27.05 -26.56 -50.37
C THR A 12 -27.04 -27.99 -50.92
N PRO A 13 -25.91 -28.74 -50.90
CA PRO A 13 -25.98 -30.18 -50.77
C PRO A 13 -26.36 -30.53 -49.31
N PRO A 14 -27.23 -31.52 -49.06
CA PRO A 14 -27.75 -31.78 -47.73
C PRO A 14 -26.79 -32.68 -46.93
N GLY A 15 -26.55 -32.26 -45.68
CA GLY A 15 -26.24 -33.17 -44.58
C GLY A 15 -24.84 -33.05 -44.02
N ILE A 16 -24.66 -32.23 -42.98
CA ILE A 16 -23.85 -32.57 -41.80
C ILE A 16 -24.57 -32.02 -40.56
N ALA A 17 -24.89 -32.92 -39.65
CA ALA A 17 -25.52 -32.65 -38.37
C ALA A 17 -24.51 -32.09 -37.35
N ALA A 18 -25.02 -31.25 -36.45
CA ALA A 18 -24.59 -31.04 -35.06
C ALA A 18 -23.17 -31.50 -34.64
N SER A 19 -22.15 -30.75 -35.06
CA SER A 19 -20.93 -30.49 -34.26
C SER A 19 -20.13 -29.39 -34.99
N ALA A 20 -20.36 -28.13 -34.64
CA ALA A 20 -19.59 -27.03 -35.21
C ALA A 20 -18.80 -26.39 -34.08
N ASP A 21 -17.50 -26.72 -34.06
CA ASP A 21 -16.46 -26.17 -33.20
C ASP A 21 -16.56 -24.65 -33.10
N VAL A 22 -16.18 -24.12 -31.94
CA VAL A 22 -15.97 -22.67 -31.70
C VAL A 22 -15.02 -22.05 -32.75
N ASP A 23 -14.18 -22.87 -33.39
CA ASP A 23 -13.30 -22.49 -34.50
C ASP A 23 -14.03 -22.19 -35.83
N SER A 24 -15.23 -22.73 -36.05
CA SER A 24 -15.98 -22.57 -37.31
C SER A 24 -16.68 -21.20 -37.48
N VAL A 25 -16.71 -20.35 -36.43
CA VAL A 25 -17.23 -18.97 -36.51
C VAL A 25 -16.08 -17.95 -36.47
N GLY A 26 -14.96 -18.32 -35.84
CA GLY A 26 -13.76 -17.49 -35.74
C GLY A 26 -13.19 -17.12 -37.11
N TRP A 27 -13.12 -18.07 -38.05
CA TRP A 27 -12.61 -17.80 -39.41
C TRP A 27 -13.47 -16.78 -40.17
N LEU A 28 -14.77 -16.75 -39.91
CA LEU A 28 -15.74 -15.88 -40.60
C LEU A 28 -15.63 -14.44 -40.09
N VAL A 29 -15.39 -14.28 -38.78
CA VAL A 29 -15.04 -13.01 -38.15
C VAL A 29 -13.67 -12.52 -38.64
N ASP A 30 -12.65 -13.38 -38.66
CA ASP A 30 -11.31 -13.04 -39.16
C ASP A 30 -11.32 -12.68 -40.65
N TRP A 31 -12.10 -13.37 -41.47
CA TRP A 31 -12.29 -13.05 -42.89
C TRP A 31 -12.92 -11.66 -43.07
N HIS A 32 -13.93 -11.32 -42.28
CA HIS A 32 -14.60 -10.02 -42.33
C HIS A 32 -13.68 -8.88 -41.85
N ILE A 33 -12.82 -9.16 -40.86
CA ILE A 33 -11.77 -8.25 -40.43
C ILE A 33 -10.77 -8.03 -41.58
N GLU A 34 -10.30 -9.10 -42.22
CA GLU A 34 -9.35 -9.00 -43.34
C GLU A 34 -9.90 -8.35 -44.60
N GLU A 35 -11.20 -8.49 -44.88
CA GLU A 35 -11.84 -7.78 -45.99
C GLU A 35 -11.87 -6.26 -45.76
N ARG A 36 -12.17 -5.84 -44.52
CA ARG A 36 -12.09 -4.41 -44.15
C ARG A 36 -10.65 -3.89 -44.12
N LEU A 37 -9.71 -4.68 -43.62
CA LEU A 37 -8.28 -4.34 -43.66
C LEU A 37 -7.80 -4.20 -45.10
N ARG A 38 -8.19 -5.08 -46.03
CA ARG A 38 -7.89 -4.94 -47.47
C ARG A 38 -8.39 -3.61 -48.04
N GLY A 39 -9.61 -3.20 -47.70
CA GLY A 39 -10.13 -1.89 -48.08
C GLY A 39 -9.26 -0.74 -47.54
N LEU A 40 -8.91 -0.78 -46.26
CA LEU A 40 -8.05 0.24 -45.63
C LEU A 40 -6.64 0.26 -46.23
N ARG A 41 -6.05 -0.92 -46.52
CA ARG A 41 -4.75 -1.07 -47.19
C ARG A 41 -4.77 -0.45 -48.59
N PHE A 42 -5.80 -0.74 -49.37
CA PHE A 42 -5.95 -0.20 -50.73
C PHE A 42 -5.97 1.33 -50.75
N TRP A 43 -6.84 1.95 -49.94
CA TRP A 43 -6.93 3.41 -49.88
C TRP A 43 -5.65 4.05 -49.33
N SER A 44 -4.98 3.39 -48.38
CA SER A 44 -3.68 3.83 -47.88
C SER A 44 -2.60 3.82 -48.97
N GLN A 45 -2.54 2.76 -49.77
CA GLN A 45 -1.58 2.67 -50.87
C GLN A 45 -1.87 3.70 -51.97
N CYS A 46 -3.14 3.93 -52.32
CA CYS A 46 -3.51 4.98 -53.27
C CYS A 46 -3.11 6.38 -52.79
N PHE A 47 -3.36 6.70 -51.52
CA PHE A 47 -2.97 7.98 -50.93
C PHE A 47 -1.44 8.17 -50.93
N LEU A 48 -0.69 7.17 -50.46
CA LEU A 48 0.77 7.22 -50.45
C LEU A 48 1.36 7.34 -51.86
N PHE A 49 0.75 6.68 -52.85
CA PHE A 49 1.14 6.80 -54.25
C PHE A 49 0.93 8.22 -54.79
N LEU A 50 -0.20 8.86 -54.46
CA LEU A 50 -0.48 10.25 -54.86
C LEU A 50 0.49 11.24 -54.21
N VAL A 51 0.79 11.05 -52.92
CA VAL A 51 1.79 11.87 -52.21
C VAL A 51 3.17 11.68 -52.81
N ALA A 52 3.57 10.43 -53.11
CA ALA A 52 4.82 10.13 -53.78
C ALA A 52 4.88 10.78 -55.18
N ALA A 53 3.82 10.69 -55.98
CA ALA A 53 3.77 11.33 -57.28
C ALA A 53 3.89 12.87 -57.18
N ALA A 54 3.24 13.49 -56.20
CA ALA A 54 3.31 14.93 -55.97
C ALA A 54 4.70 15.39 -55.49
N LEU A 55 5.31 14.68 -54.55
CA LEU A 55 6.68 14.96 -54.07
C LEU A 55 7.72 14.69 -55.16
N GLY A 56 7.54 13.64 -55.95
CA GLY A 56 8.38 13.33 -57.11
C GLY A 56 8.30 14.42 -58.18
N ALA A 57 7.10 14.92 -58.47
CA ALA A 57 6.91 16.03 -59.39
C ALA A 57 7.55 17.32 -58.87
N ALA A 58 7.34 17.66 -57.59
CA ALA A 58 7.94 18.86 -56.96
C ALA A 58 9.47 18.81 -56.96
N THR A 59 10.05 17.65 -56.70
CA THR A 59 11.51 17.45 -56.67
C THR A 59 12.12 17.48 -58.08
N CYS A 60 11.49 16.88 -59.08
CA CYS A 60 11.88 17.06 -60.49
C CYS A 60 11.82 18.52 -60.94
N TRP A 61 10.88 19.31 -60.40
CA TRP A 61 10.74 20.74 -60.69
C TRP A 61 11.80 21.61 -60.01
N LEU A 62 12.21 21.24 -58.78
CA LEU A 62 13.21 21.96 -57.98
C LEU A 62 14.66 21.53 -58.31
N TRP A 63 14.86 20.36 -58.91
CA TRP A 63 16.18 19.80 -59.24
C TRP A 63 17.06 20.73 -60.09
N PRO A 64 16.57 21.40 -61.15
CA PRO A 64 17.38 22.33 -61.95
C PRO A 64 17.89 23.52 -61.13
N TRP A 65 17.10 23.99 -60.17
CA TRP A 65 17.43 25.13 -59.30
C TRP A 65 18.41 24.75 -58.19
N LEU A 66 18.24 23.57 -57.59
CA LEU A 66 19.18 23.02 -56.61
C LEU A 66 20.54 22.67 -57.25
N ALA A 67 20.52 22.11 -58.46
CA ALA A 67 21.73 21.86 -59.24
C ALA A 67 22.43 23.18 -59.61
N ALA A 68 21.68 24.20 -60.06
CA ALA A 68 22.21 25.52 -60.36
C ALA A 68 22.85 26.22 -59.14
N ALA A 69 22.18 26.14 -57.97
CA ALA A 69 22.68 26.69 -56.71
C ALA A 69 23.96 25.99 -56.23
N ALA A 70 24.05 24.67 -56.36
CA ALA A 70 25.25 23.90 -56.04
C ALA A 70 26.43 24.26 -56.96
N SER A 71 26.18 24.50 -58.25
CA SER A 71 27.21 24.96 -59.20
C SER A 71 27.66 26.41 -58.97
N TRP A 72 26.83 27.28 -58.40
CA TRP A 72 27.19 28.67 -58.06
C TRP A 72 28.03 28.79 -56.78
N ALA A 73 27.85 27.86 -55.83
CA ALA A 73 28.52 27.90 -54.53
C ALA A 73 29.98 27.38 -54.54
N GLY A 74 30.51 26.95 -55.69
CA GLY A 74 31.90 26.48 -55.84
C GLY A 74 32.25 25.21 -55.04
N ALA A 75 31.27 24.59 -54.36
CA ALA A 75 31.47 23.40 -53.57
C ALA A 75 30.88 22.19 -54.32
N VAL A 76 31.77 21.41 -54.97
CA VAL A 76 31.74 19.93 -55.07
C VAL A 76 32.79 19.47 -56.10
N PRO A 77 33.79 18.65 -55.73
CA PRO A 77 34.52 17.79 -56.67
C PRO A 77 33.57 16.69 -57.19
N ALA A 78 33.57 16.48 -58.50
CA ALA A 78 32.56 15.76 -59.29
C ALA A 78 32.29 14.27 -58.97
N ALA A 79 32.79 13.70 -57.87
CA ALA A 79 32.55 12.30 -57.49
C ALA A 79 31.86 12.10 -56.12
N GLY A 80 31.92 13.07 -55.19
CA GLY A 80 31.35 12.93 -53.83
C GLY A 80 29.97 13.59 -53.63
N GLY A 81 29.65 14.64 -54.39
CA GLY A 81 28.43 15.44 -54.17
C GLY A 81 27.12 14.79 -54.61
N VAL A 82 27.18 13.90 -55.61
CA VAL A 82 25.99 13.17 -56.08
C VAL A 82 25.50 12.17 -55.01
N GLY A 83 26.43 11.50 -54.32
CA GLY A 83 26.11 10.61 -53.21
C GLY A 83 25.51 11.34 -52.00
N ALA A 84 26.06 12.51 -51.66
CA ALA A 84 25.53 13.33 -50.56
C ALA A 84 24.13 13.90 -50.86
N LEU A 85 23.88 14.35 -52.10
CA LEU A 85 22.56 14.81 -52.54
C LEU A 85 21.54 13.67 -52.62
N ALA A 86 21.95 12.49 -53.10
CA ALA A 86 21.10 11.31 -53.12
C ALA A 86 20.75 10.83 -51.69
N ALA A 87 21.70 10.87 -50.76
CA ALA A 87 21.45 10.56 -49.35
C ALA A 87 20.51 11.58 -48.68
N LEU A 88 20.71 12.87 -48.94
CA LEU A 88 19.82 13.95 -48.47
C LEU A 88 18.41 13.79 -49.05
N PHE A 89 18.30 13.47 -50.34
CA PHE A 89 17.02 13.22 -51.01
C PHE A 89 16.31 12.00 -50.41
N ALA A 90 17.02 10.89 -50.22
CA ALA A 90 16.48 9.69 -49.59
C ALA A 90 15.98 9.97 -48.17
N ALA A 91 16.70 10.80 -47.40
CA ALA A 91 16.28 11.23 -46.06
C ALA A 91 15.01 12.10 -46.09
N VAL A 92 14.96 13.14 -46.94
CA VAL A 92 13.77 14.01 -47.08
C VAL A 92 12.56 13.24 -47.57
N TRP A 93 12.76 12.31 -48.51
CA TRP A 93 11.71 11.44 -49.03
C TRP A 93 11.17 10.50 -47.96
N SER A 94 12.07 9.82 -47.23
CA SER A 94 11.71 8.96 -46.10
C SER A 94 10.88 9.72 -45.07
N MET A 95 11.30 10.94 -44.74
CA MET A 95 10.61 11.83 -43.81
C MET A 95 9.20 12.21 -44.27
N ALA A 96 9.05 12.66 -45.51
CA ALA A 96 7.77 13.07 -46.06
C ALA A 96 6.78 11.90 -46.16
N TRP A 97 7.28 10.70 -46.52
CA TRP A 97 6.48 9.48 -46.55
C TRP A 97 5.98 9.09 -45.15
N ARG A 98 6.85 9.13 -44.12
CA ARG A 98 6.47 8.81 -42.72
C ARG A 98 5.38 9.76 -42.22
N LEU A 99 5.54 11.07 -42.43
CA LEU A 99 4.55 12.09 -42.08
C LEU A 99 3.19 11.82 -42.75
N ALA A 100 3.19 11.57 -44.05
CA ALA A 100 1.99 11.28 -44.81
C ALA A 100 1.30 10.01 -44.32
N ARG A 101 2.08 8.97 -44.00
CA ARG A 101 1.57 7.70 -43.48
C ARG A 101 0.86 7.88 -42.14
N VAL A 102 1.47 8.59 -41.20
CA VAL A 102 0.90 8.83 -39.86
C VAL A 102 -0.36 9.68 -39.97
N ALA A 103 -0.32 10.78 -40.73
CA ALA A 103 -1.48 11.63 -40.95
C ALA A 103 -2.66 10.84 -41.55
N TRP A 104 -2.39 9.96 -42.51
CA TRP A 104 -3.40 9.11 -43.12
C TRP A 104 -4.00 8.11 -42.13
N VAL A 105 -3.18 7.46 -41.29
CA VAL A 105 -3.65 6.56 -40.22
C VAL A 105 -4.60 7.30 -39.29
N CYS A 106 -4.23 8.51 -38.85
CA CYS A 106 -5.09 9.34 -38.00
C CYS A 106 -6.41 9.70 -38.69
N VAL A 107 -6.40 10.09 -39.98
CA VAL A 107 -7.62 10.39 -40.75
C VAL A 107 -8.53 9.16 -40.84
N VAL A 108 -7.98 8.01 -41.19
CA VAL A 108 -8.71 6.75 -41.35
C VAL A 108 -9.35 6.31 -40.03
N LEU A 109 -8.58 6.31 -38.94
CA LEU A 109 -9.09 5.91 -37.63
C LEU A 109 -10.16 6.89 -37.14
N THR A 110 -9.94 8.20 -37.28
CA THR A 110 -10.92 9.22 -36.89
C THR A 110 -12.22 9.10 -37.69
N ALA A 111 -12.13 9.00 -39.02
CA ALA A 111 -13.29 8.83 -39.88
C ALA A 111 -14.04 7.53 -39.56
N SER A 112 -13.32 6.45 -39.30
CA SER A 112 -13.93 5.18 -38.91
C SER A 112 -14.59 5.25 -37.53
N LEU A 113 -14.00 5.92 -36.54
CA LEU A 113 -14.57 6.08 -35.20
C LEU A 113 -15.83 6.95 -35.23
N LEU A 114 -15.84 8.03 -36.01
CA LEU A 114 -17.02 8.86 -36.24
C LEU A 114 -18.14 8.07 -36.91
N TRP A 115 -17.80 7.25 -37.91
CA TRP A 115 -18.75 6.38 -38.60
C TRP A 115 -19.31 5.26 -37.69
N THR A 116 -18.45 4.65 -36.88
CA THR A 116 -18.85 3.67 -35.86
C THR A 116 -19.79 4.32 -34.85
N SER A 117 -19.46 5.51 -34.35
CA SER A 117 -20.30 6.29 -33.43
C SER A 117 -21.68 6.58 -34.02
N PHE A 118 -21.73 6.97 -35.29
CA PHE A 118 -22.98 7.21 -36.01
C PHE A 118 -23.84 5.94 -36.15
N LYS A 119 -23.22 4.79 -36.43
CA LYS A 119 -23.92 3.50 -36.51
C LYS A 119 -24.38 3.00 -35.15
N ALA A 120 -23.53 3.11 -34.13
CA ALA A 120 -23.79 2.69 -32.76
C ALA A 120 -24.97 3.45 -32.15
N LYS A 121 -25.05 4.78 -32.36
CA LYS A 121 -26.19 5.62 -31.95
C LYS A 121 -27.54 5.21 -32.56
N ARG A 122 -27.54 4.39 -33.61
CA ARG A 122 -28.74 3.93 -34.33
C ARG A 122 -29.04 2.44 -34.10
N ALA A 123 -28.29 1.77 -33.24
CA ALA A 123 -28.47 0.36 -32.90
C ALA A 123 -29.08 0.20 -31.49
N SER A 124 -29.59 -1.01 -31.18
CA SER A 124 -29.91 -1.40 -29.79
C SER A 124 -28.65 -1.44 -28.94
N GLU A 125 -28.75 -1.40 -27.60
CA GLU A 125 -27.57 -1.44 -26.70
C GLU A 125 -26.63 -2.62 -26.98
N THR A 126 -27.17 -3.83 -27.11
CA THR A 126 -26.41 -5.04 -27.49
C THR A 126 -25.82 -4.95 -28.90
N GLY A 127 -26.52 -4.33 -29.85
CA GLY A 127 -26.01 -4.09 -31.20
C GLY A 127 -24.92 -3.03 -31.25
N SER A 128 -25.00 -2.01 -30.40
CA SER A 128 -24.01 -0.94 -30.24
C SER A 128 -22.70 -1.49 -29.70
N ALA A 129 -22.75 -2.30 -28.63
CA ALA A 129 -21.57 -2.95 -28.05
C ALA A 129 -20.82 -3.83 -29.07
N ALA A 130 -21.53 -4.65 -29.84
CA ALA A 130 -20.94 -5.50 -30.88
C ALA A 130 -20.31 -4.68 -32.03
N ILE A 131 -20.91 -3.54 -32.40
CA ILE A 131 -20.36 -2.63 -33.42
C ILE A 131 -19.04 -2.01 -32.94
N TRP A 132 -18.97 -1.61 -31.67
CA TRP A 132 -17.75 -1.08 -31.05
C TRP A 132 -16.66 -2.13 -30.91
N GLU A 133 -16.99 -3.32 -30.44
CA GLU A 133 -16.02 -4.42 -30.29
C GLU A 133 -15.37 -4.78 -31.64
N MET A 134 -16.18 -4.92 -32.70
CA MET A 134 -15.68 -5.20 -34.04
C MET A 134 -14.80 -4.06 -34.58
N ALA A 135 -15.20 -2.80 -34.36
CA ALA A 135 -14.40 -1.65 -34.77
C ALA A 135 -13.04 -1.64 -34.06
N HIS A 136 -13.01 -1.84 -32.73
CA HIS A 136 -11.78 -1.89 -31.96
C HIS A 136 -10.84 -3.02 -32.40
N ARG A 137 -11.37 -4.21 -32.73
CA ARG A 137 -10.54 -5.31 -33.27
C ARG A 137 -9.89 -4.96 -34.62
N VAL A 138 -10.64 -4.37 -35.54
CA VAL A 138 -10.10 -3.96 -36.86
C VAL A 138 -9.07 -2.83 -36.68
N HIS A 139 -9.37 -1.84 -35.85
CA HIS A 139 -8.49 -0.70 -35.60
C HIS A 139 -7.20 -1.10 -34.89
N ALA A 140 -7.26 -2.00 -33.91
CA ALA A 140 -6.09 -2.51 -33.21
C ALA A 140 -5.12 -3.22 -34.16
N ARG A 141 -5.61 -4.09 -35.05
CA ARG A 141 -4.77 -4.74 -36.08
C ARG A 141 -4.20 -3.74 -37.09
N TYR A 142 -5.02 -2.80 -37.57
CA TYR A 142 -4.55 -1.77 -38.50
C TYR A 142 -3.48 -0.87 -37.87
N LEU A 143 -3.65 -0.51 -36.60
CA LEU A 143 -2.68 0.28 -35.84
C LEU A 143 -1.38 -0.51 -35.63
N LEU A 144 -1.45 -1.80 -35.31
CA LEU A 144 -0.28 -2.68 -35.21
C LEU A 144 0.51 -2.73 -36.51
N GLU A 145 -0.16 -2.90 -37.66
CA GLU A 145 0.49 -2.88 -38.99
C GLU A 145 1.20 -1.56 -39.25
N ALA A 146 0.50 -0.44 -39.04
CA ALA A 146 1.05 0.90 -39.28
C ALA A 146 2.25 1.20 -38.36
N VAL A 147 2.15 0.83 -37.08
CA VAL A 147 3.25 1.03 -36.11
C VAL A 147 4.46 0.16 -36.45
N THR A 148 4.24 -1.08 -36.87
CA THR A 148 5.32 -1.99 -37.29
C THR A 148 6.02 -1.45 -38.53
N GLU A 149 5.25 -0.96 -39.52
CA GLU A 149 5.75 -0.37 -40.76
C GLU A 149 6.56 0.91 -40.50
N LEU A 150 6.07 1.79 -39.62
CA LEU A 150 6.76 3.01 -39.25
C LEU A 150 8.02 2.72 -38.42
N SER A 151 8.00 1.70 -37.55
CA SER A 151 9.08 1.37 -36.63
C SER A 151 9.51 2.57 -35.74
N GLY A 152 10.54 2.42 -34.91
CA GLY A 152 11.11 3.56 -34.17
C GLY A 152 10.19 4.11 -33.09
N PHE A 153 10.04 5.44 -33.08
CA PHE A 153 9.27 6.17 -32.06
C PHE A 153 7.84 5.64 -31.90
N TYR A 154 7.18 5.26 -33.00
CA TYR A 154 5.79 4.80 -32.99
C TYR A 154 5.62 3.45 -32.29
N VAL A 155 6.64 2.58 -32.32
CA VAL A 155 6.65 1.33 -31.56
C VAL A 155 6.65 1.62 -30.06
N LYS A 156 7.46 2.59 -29.61
CA LYS A 156 7.51 3.00 -28.20
C LYS A 156 6.18 3.63 -27.74
N VAL A 157 5.54 4.44 -28.60
CA VAL A 157 4.20 4.98 -28.36
C VAL A 157 3.18 3.85 -28.19
N ALA A 158 3.18 2.86 -29.09
CA ALA A 158 2.26 1.73 -29.01
C ALA A 158 2.53 0.83 -27.78
N GLN A 159 3.79 0.60 -27.41
CA GLN A 159 4.18 -0.13 -26.20
C GLN A 159 3.66 0.58 -24.94
N THR A 160 3.73 1.92 -24.91
CA THR A 160 3.21 2.71 -23.78
C THR A 160 1.69 2.67 -23.72
N LEU A 161 1.01 2.75 -24.87
CA LEU A 161 -0.44 2.63 -24.96
C LEU A 161 -0.94 1.25 -24.53
N ALA A 162 -0.21 0.18 -24.87
CA ALA A 162 -0.53 -1.20 -24.51
C ALA A 162 -0.56 -1.47 -23.01
N ILE A 163 -0.11 -0.54 -22.17
CA ILE A 163 -0.08 -0.66 -20.70
C ILE A 163 -1.18 0.19 -20.04
N GLN A 164 -1.84 1.08 -20.78
CA GLN A 164 -2.86 1.99 -20.25
C GLN A 164 -4.18 1.25 -19.96
N THR A 165 -4.69 1.30 -18.74
CA THR A 165 -5.94 0.61 -18.37
C THR A 165 -7.20 1.21 -19.03
N ALA A 166 -7.09 2.40 -19.65
CA ALA A 166 -8.18 3.12 -20.27
C ALA A 166 -8.42 2.75 -21.75
N ILE A 167 -7.57 1.90 -22.35
CA ILE A 167 -7.75 1.49 -23.75
C ILE A 167 -8.55 0.17 -23.86
N PRO A 168 -9.36 -0.02 -24.93
CA PRO A 168 -10.13 -1.25 -25.09
C PRO A 168 -9.25 -2.51 -25.24
N GLU A 169 -9.68 -3.63 -24.66
CA GLU A 169 -8.98 -4.93 -24.65
C GLU A 169 -8.41 -5.39 -26.02
N PRO A 170 -9.08 -5.20 -27.17
CA PRO A 170 -8.50 -5.56 -28.47
C PRO A 170 -7.16 -4.86 -28.77
N TYR A 171 -6.97 -3.62 -28.31
CA TYR A 171 -5.72 -2.90 -28.47
C TYR A 171 -4.63 -3.46 -27.57
N HIS A 172 -4.93 -3.77 -26.31
CA HIS A 172 -3.99 -4.46 -25.41
C HIS A 172 -3.45 -5.74 -26.05
N LYS A 173 -4.36 -6.60 -26.53
CA LYS A 173 -4.00 -7.91 -27.10
C LYS A 173 -3.12 -7.80 -28.35
N GLU A 174 -3.42 -6.86 -29.25
CA GLU A 174 -2.66 -6.72 -30.50
C GLU A 174 -1.34 -5.96 -30.29
N LEU A 175 -1.33 -4.86 -29.53
CA LEU A 175 -0.13 -4.05 -29.33
C LEU A 175 0.90 -4.69 -28.40
N SER A 176 0.47 -5.57 -27.47
CA SER A 176 1.41 -6.34 -26.62
C SER A 176 2.35 -7.23 -27.44
N LYS A 177 1.98 -7.59 -28.69
CA LYS A 177 2.87 -8.34 -29.60
C LYS A 177 4.16 -7.58 -29.94
N LEU A 178 4.16 -6.25 -29.80
CA LEU A 178 5.35 -5.41 -30.00
C LEU A 178 6.33 -5.44 -28.82
N GLN A 179 5.99 -6.11 -27.71
CA GLN A 179 6.86 -6.20 -26.54
C GLN A 179 7.83 -7.39 -26.62
N ASP A 180 7.52 -8.45 -27.39
CA ASP A 180 8.18 -9.75 -27.23
C ASP A 180 9.35 -10.05 -28.20
N ALA A 181 9.52 -9.33 -29.31
CA ALA A 181 10.76 -9.42 -30.11
C ALA A 181 10.81 -8.33 -31.20
N MET A 182 11.81 -7.45 -31.14
CA MET A 182 12.16 -6.60 -32.28
C MET A 182 13.16 -7.33 -33.18
N PRO A 183 12.99 -7.28 -34.52
CA PRO A 183 13.96 -7.89 -35.42
C PRO A 183 15.35 -7.26 -35.22
N ALA A 184 16.39 -8.10 -35.23
CA ALA A 184 17.77 -7.64 -35.12
C ALA A 184 18.25 -7.05 -36.45
N GLU A 185 19.02 -5.97 -36.38
CA GLU A 185 19.82 -5.49 -37.51
C GLU A 185 20.94 -6.51 -37.82
N PRO A 186 21.27 -6.72 -39.11
CA PRO A 186 22.34 -7.62 -39.46
C PRO A 186 23.70 -7.10 -38.96
N HIS A 187 24.64 -8.03 -38.78
CA HIS A 187 25.91 -7.79 -38.08
C HIS A 187 26.75 -6.67 -38.73
N ASP A 188 26.64 -6.49 -40.04
CA ASP A 188 27.31 -5.42 -40.79
C ASP A 188 26.87 -4.01 -40.36
N GLU A 189 25.58 -3.78 -40.13
CA GLU A 189 25.06 -2.48 -39.65
C GLU A 189 25.53 -2.17 -38.22
N VAL A 190 25.73 -3.21 -37.39
CA VAL A 190 26.31 -3.09 -36.04
C VAL A 190 27.77 -2.68 -36.11
N GLU A 191 28.55 -3.35 -36.96
CA GLU A 191 29.97 -3.02 -37.16
C GLU A 191 30.16 -1.61 -37.71
N LEU A 192 29.25 -1.14 -38.55
CA LEU A 192 29.26 0.24 -39.04
C LEU A 192 28.99 1.22 -37.90
N THR A 193 28.03 0.94 -37.02
CA THR A 193 27.79 1.78 -35.83
C THR A 193 28.99 1.78 -34.88
N LEU A 194 29.65 0.63 -34.67
CA LEU A 194 30.88 0.56 -33.88
C LEU A 194 32.02 1.37 -34.52
N ALA A 195 32.15 1.34 -35.85
CA ALA A 195 33.14 2.14 -36.57
C ALA A 195 32.86 3.65 -36.50
N GLU A 196 31.59 4.05 -36.53
CA GLU A 196 31.15 5.44 -36.36
C GLU A 196 31.49 5.97 -34.96
N GLU A 197 31.28 5.17 -33.91
CA GLU A 197 31.44 5.60 -32.52
C GLU A 197 32.88 5.47 -31.98
N LEU A 198 33.60 4.42 -32.38
CA LEU A 198 34.94 4.11 -31.88
C LEU A 198 36.06 4.42 -32.90
N GLY A 199 35.70 4.84 -34.11
CA GLY A 199 36.62 5.17 -35.19
C GLY A 199 37.13 3.96 -35.98
N ALA A 200 38.02 4.22 -36.94
CA ALA A 200 38.49 3.22 -37.91
C ALA A 200 39.16 1.97 -37.29
N ASN A 201 39.75 2.12 -36.09
CA ASN A 201 40.46 1.05 -35.38
C ASN A 201 39.61 0.35 -34.30
N TRP A 202 38.28 0.46 -34.33
CA TRP A 202 37.39 -0.10 -33.31
C TRP A 202 37.60 -1.59 -33.01
N ARG A 203 38.03 -2.38 -34.00
CA ARG A 203 38.31 -3.83 -33.85
C ARG A 203 39.46 -4.15 -32.89
N SER A 204 40.32 -3.17 -32.60
CA SER A 204 41.34 -3.31 -31.54
C SER A 204 40.76 -3.19 -30.13
N ARG A 205 39.51 -2.71 -30.00
CA ARG A 205 38.84 -2.42 -28.73
C ARG A 205 37.65 -3.34 -28.45
N VAL A 206 36.97 -3.80 -29.49
CA VAL A 206 35.78 -4.67 -29.39
C VAL A 206 35.83 -5.76 -30.45
N ARG A 207 35.59 -7.01 -30.04
CA ARG A 207 35.37 -8.15 -30.95
C ARG A 207 34.06 -8.83 -30.59
N LEU A 208 33.08 -8.70 -31.48
CA LEU A 208 31.79 -9.37 -31.36
C LEU A 208 31.97 -10.90 -31.48
N HIS A 209 31.26 -11.65 -30.64
CA HIS A 209 31.24 -13.11 -30.73
C HIS A 209 30.33 -13.55 -31.89
N PRO A 210 30.68 -14.63 -32.61
CA PRO A 210 29.85 -15.14 -33.69
C PRO A 210 28.54 -15.71 -33.14
N GLY A 211 27.39 -15.22 -33.65
CA GLY A 211 26.07 -15.71 -33.27
C GLY A 211 24.98 -14.64 -33.41
N PRO A 212 23.71 -15.00 -33.14
CA PRO A 212 22.63 -14.00 -33.01
C PRO A 212 22.87 -13.11 -31.77
N PRO A 213 22.30 -11.89 -31.74
CA PRO A 213 22.37 -11.04 -30.55
C PRO A 213 21.75 -11.74 -29.33
N LEU A 214 22.27 -11.42 -28.15
CA LEU A 214 21.74 -11.87 -26.86
C LEU A 214 20.31 -11.36 -26.63
N GLY A 215 20.00 -10.18 -27.18
CA GLY A 215 18.67 -9.58 -27.18
C GLY A 215 18.57 -8.42 -28.16
N SER A 216 17.37 -8.15 -28.68
CA SER A 216 17.07 -7.00 -29.53
C SER A 216 15.84 -6.29 -28.99
N ALA A 217 16.00 -5.02 -28.64
CA ALA A 217 14.99 -4.15 -28.10
C ALA A 217 14.61 -3.07 -29.12
N THR A 218 13.65 -2.20 -28.76
CA THR A 218 13.15 -1.15 -29.64
C THR A 218 14.25 -0.25 -30.17
N ILE A 219 15.24 0.15 -29.37
CA ILE A 219 16.27 1.14 -29.77
C ILE A 219 17.66 0.55 -30.00
N ALA A 220 17.90 -0.69 -29.57
CA ALA A 220 19.24 -1.26 -29.49
C ALA A 220 19.22 -2.77 -29.57
N GLN A 221 20.38 -3.34 -29.90
CA GLN A 221 20.63 -4.76 -29.77
C GLN A 221 21.90 -5.05 -29.00
N VAL A 222 21.91 -6.19 -28.33
CA VAL A 222 22.88 -6.57 -27.31
C VAL A 222 23.69 -7.74 -27.80
N HIS A 223 25.01 -7.61 -27.82
CA HIS A 223 25.93 -8.62 -28.33
C HIS A 223 26.95 -9.01 -27.27
N ARG A 224 27.30 -10.29 -27.24
CA ARG A 224 28.45 -10.76 -26.47
C ARG A 224 29.73 -10.35 -27.19
N ALA A 225 30.71 -9.84 -26.46
CA ALA A 225 31.94 -9.38 -27.04
C ALA A 225 33.15 -9.64 -26.12
N THR A 226 34.31 -9.77 -26.74
CA THR A 226 35.59 -9.58 -26.06
C THR A 226 35.95 -8.10 -26.13
N LEU A 227 36.29 -7.50 -25.00
CA LEU A 227 36.62 -6.08 -24.84
C LEU A 227 38.08 -5.92 -24.44
N TRP A 228 38.77 -4.95 -25.04
CA TRP A 228 40.12 -4.54 -24.63
C TRP A 228 40.04 -3.18 -23.94
N LEU A 229 40.35 -3.18 -22.64
CA LEU A 229 40.29 -2.01 -21.77
C LEU A 229 41.70 -1.56 -21.39
N PRO A 230 41.96 -0.25 -21.21
CA PRO A 230 43.24 0.23 -20.72
C PRO A 230 43.57 -0.36 -19.34
N GLY A 231 44.72 -1.03 -19.20
CA GLY A 231 45.18 -1.59 -17.91
C GLY A 231 46.27 -0.75 -17.23
N THR A 232 46.59 -1.10 -15.99
CA THR A 232 47.68 -0.47 -15.23
C THR A 232 49.04 -0.81 -15.83
N GLY A 233 49.85 0.22 -16.15
CA GLY A 233 51.18 0.05 -16.74
C GLY A 233 51.21 0.02 -18.27
N GLY A 234 50.12 0.39 -18.95
CA GLY A 234 50.07 0.50 -20.42
C GLY A 234 49.82 -0.82 -21.17
N VAL A 235 49.45 -1.88 -20.45
CA VAL A 235 49.02 -3.17 -21.03
C VAL A 235 47.50 -3.21 -21.04
N ASP A 236 46.90 -3.37 -22.23
CA ASP A 236 45.45 -3.52 -22.34
C ASP A 236 44.98 -4.84 -21.70
N LYS A 237 43.92 -4.77 -20.91
CA LYS A 237 43.27 -5.91 -20.26
C LYS A 237 42.16 -6.43 -21.15
N GLU A 238 42.28 -7.69 -21.54
CA GLU A 238 41.21 -8.44 -22.22
C GLU A 238 40.17 -8.89 -21.18
N VAL A 239 38.90 -8.56 -21.42
CA VAL A 239 37.77 -9.00 -20.61
C VAL A 239 36.61 -9.45 -21.48
N GLU A 240 35.84 -10.44 -21.00
CA GLU A 240 34.57 -10.81 -21.59
C GLU A 240 33.48 -9.82 -21.13
N GLY A 241 32.68 -9.33 -22.08
CA GLY A 241 31.67 -8.32 -21.82
C GLY A 241 30.49 -8.39 -22.79
N VAL A 242 29.62 -7.40 -22.64
CA VAL A 242 28.43 -7.19 -23.45
C VAL A 242 28.49 -5.79 -24.05
N VAL A 243 28.17 -5.66 -25.32
CA VAL A 243 27.96 -4.37 -25.97
C VAL A 243 26.51 -4.21 -26.40
N LYS A 244 25.86 -3.17 -25.88
CA LYS A 244 24.55 -2.69 -26.33
C LYS A 244 24.81 -1.62 -27.38
N VAL A 245 24.40 -1.89 -28.62
CA VAL A 245 24.63 -1.03 -29.78
C VAL A 245 23.28 -0.51 -30.28
N GLN A 246 23.16 0.80 -30.44
CA GLN A 246 21.92 1.41 -30.93
C GLN A 246 21.69 1.05 -32.39
N HIS A 247 20.44 0.74 -32.76
CA HIS A 247 20.06 0.48 -34.15
C HIS A 247 20.43 1.67 -35.04
N ARG A 248 21.14 1.41 -36.13
CA ARG A 248 21.69 2.47 -36.99
C ARG A 248 20.62 3.33 -37.64
N ARG A 249 19.47 2.72 -37.96
CA ARG A 249 18.35 3.38 -38.65
C ARG A 249 17.49 4.25 -37.73
N MET A 250 17.67 4.19 -36.41
CA MET A 250 16.83 4.92 -35.46
C MET A 250 17.26 6.36 -35.22
N SER A 251 18.56 6.68 -35.25
CA SER A 251 19.08 7.99 -34.80
C SER A 251 18.70 9.17 -35.72
N GLY A 252 18.60 8.95 -37.04
CA GLY A 252 18.36 10.04 -38.01
C GLY A 252 16.91 10.55 -38.08
N ASN A 253 15.91 9.71 -37.80
CA ASN A 253 14.50 10.01 -38.06
C ASN A 253 13.67 10.27 -36.79
N LEU A 254 14.17 9.88 -35.61
CA LEU A 254 13.38 9.87 -34.38
C LEU A 254 12.91 11.26 -33.93
N THR A 255 13.79 12.26 -34.01
CA THR A 255 13.44 13.62 -33.60
C THR A 255 12.33 14.19 -34.49
N VAL A 256 12.36 13.87 -35.78
CA VAL A 256 11.31 14.27 -36.71
C VAL A 256 10.01 13.54 -36.42
N ASP A 257 10.05 12.22 -36.19
CA ASP A 257 8.87 11.43 -35.84
C ASP A 257 8.21 11.93 -34.55
N MET A 258 8.99 12.35 -33.55
CA MET A 258 8.48 12.94 -32.31
C MET A 258 7.78 14.28 -32.57
N HIS A 259 8.38 15.16 -33.38
CA HIS A 259 7.76 16.43 -33.76
C HIS A 259 6.50 16.23 -34.61
N ALA A 260 6.54 15.28 -35.54
CA ALA A 260 5.42 14.87 -36.39
C ALA A 260 4.26 14.34 -35.56
N ALA A 261 4.51 13.38 -34.66
CA ALA A 261 3.51 12.80 -33.79
C ALA A 261 2.88 13.85 -32.88
N ARG A 262 3.68 14.75 -32.31
CA ARG A 262 3.18 15.85 -31.47
C ARG A 262 2.31 16.82 -32.27
N PHE A 263 2.78 17.25 -33.45
CA PHE A 263 2.02 18.16 -34.32
C PHE A 263 0.68 17.54 -34.72
N LEU A 264 0.68 16.27 -35.14
CA LEU A 264 -0.55 15.56 -35.52
C LEU A 264 -1.47 15.38 -34.31
N ALA A 265 -0.97 14.97 -33.14
CA ALA A 265 -1.79 14.84 -31.94
C ALA A 265 -2.48 16.16 -31.57
N THR A 266 -1.75 17.28 -31.61
CA THR A 266 -2.33 18.61 -31.39
C THR A 266 -3.35 18.99 -32.47
N ALA A 267 -3.05 18.72 -33.75
CA ALA A 267 -3.97 19.02 -34.85
C ALA A 267 -5.27 18.22 -34.78
N PHE A 268 -5.22 16.95 -34.36
CA PHE A 268 -6.40 16.10 -34.21
C PHE A 268 -7.19 16.40 -32.93
N ALA A 269 -6.55 16.86 -31.85
CA ALA A 269 -7.21 17.40 -30.67
C ALA A 269 -8.13 18.59 -31.01
N PHE A 270 -7.74 19.47 -31.93
CA PHE A 270 -8.63 20.54 -32.42
C PHE A 270 -9.89 20.03 -33.13
N VAL A 271 -9.85 18.86 -33.75
CA VAL A 271 -10.97 18.28 -34.50
C VAL A 271 -11.90 17.48 -33.59
N SER A 272 -11.34 16.77 -32.60
CA SER A 272 -12.12 16.01 -31.62
C SER A 272 -11.42 16.00 -30.25
N PRO A 273 -11.65 17.02 -29.41
CA PRO A 273 -10.98 17.15 -28.12
C PRO A 273 -11.21 15.93 -27.23
N ALA A 274 -12.45 15.44 -27.18
CA ALA A 274 -12.88 14.29 -26.39
C ALA A 274 -12.18 12.95 -26.74
N LEU A 275 -11.49 12.85 -27.89
CA LEU A 275 -10.79 11.63 -28.30
C LEU A 275 -9.26 11.76 -28.22
N PHE A 276 -8.70 12.98 -28.19
CA PHE A 276 -7.27 13.20 -28.46
C PHE A 276 -6.55 14.14 -27.49
N ASP A 277 -7.24 14.84 -26.58
CA ASP A 277 -6.58 15.74 -25.60
C ASP A 277 -5.55 14.98 -24.75
N ASP A 278 -5.93 13.82 -24.19
CA ASP A 278 -5.01 12.98 -23.39
C ASP A 278 -3.86 12.39 -24.23
N MET A 279 -4.06 12.18 -25.53
CA MET A 279 -3.05 11.57 -26.41
C MET A 279 -1.86 12.51 -26.67
N ALA A 280 -2.10 13.82 -26.73
CA ALA A 280 -1.03 14.80 -26.93
C ALA A 280 -0.05 14.83 -25.75
N ASP A 281 -0.56 14.64 -24.54
CA ASP A 281 0.25 14.56 -23.32
C ASP A 281 1.01 13.23 -23.23
N VAL A 282 0.35 12.11 -23.56
CA VAL A 282 1.05 10.80 -23.66
C VAL A 282 2.19 10.85 -24.68
N ILE A 283 1.97 11.42 -25.87
CA ILE A 283 3.02 11.54 -26.90
C ILE A 283 4.17 12.43 -26.44
N ARG A 284 3.88 13.50 -25.69
CA ARG A 284 4.89 14.39 -25.10
C ARG A 284 5.76 13.64 -24.09
N ASP A 285 5.15 12.86 -23.22
CA ASP A 285 5.86 12.10 -22.19
C ASP A 285 6.70 10.98 -22.80
N VAL A 286 6.15 10.24 -23.76
CA VAL A 286 6.89 9.20 -24.52
C VAL A 286 8.05 9.83 -25.28
N ALA A 287 7.86 11.00 -25.90
CA ALA A 287 8.93 11.74 -26.56
C ALA A 287 10.06 12.12 -25.58
N PHE A 288 9.72 12.62 -24.40
CA PHE A 288 10.71 12.96 -23.38
C PHE A 288 11.50 11.72 -22.91
N LEU A 289 10.81 10.63 -22.60
CA LEU A 289 11.44 9.37 -22.17
C LEU A 289 12.32 8.78 -23.27
N THR A 290 11.81 8.69 -24.50
CA THR A 290 12.56 8.13 -25.64
C THR A 290 13.84 8.93 -25.90
N LYS A 291 13.79 10.27 -25.80
CA LYS A 291 14.98 11.12 -25.97
C LYS A 291 16.06 10.83 -24.93
N ASN A 292 15.66 10.50 -23.70
CA ASN A 292 16.61 10.14 -22.65
C ASN A 292 17.21 8.74 -22.86
N GLU A 293 16.48 7.82 -23.50
CA GLU A 293 16.98 6.48 -23.84
C GLU A 293 17.97 6.45 -25.02
N LEU A 294 18.03 7.50 -25.85
CA LEU A 294 18.97 7.55 -27.00
C LEU A 294 20.42 7.84 -26.62
N ASP A 295 20.67 8.28 -25.39
CA ASP A 295 22.01 8.60 -24.93
C ASP A 295 22.45 7.59 -23.87
N PHE A 296 23.16 6.56 -24.33
CA PHE A 296 23.62 5.48 -23.45
C PHE A 296 24.61 5.91 -22.37
N ARG A 297 25.16 7.13 -22.43
CA ARG A 297 25.95 7.70 -21.33
C ARG A 297 25.08 7.91 -20.08
N LYS A 298 23.81 8.30 -20.24
CA LYS A 298 22.88 8.46 -19.12
C LYS A 298 22.54 7.10 -18.49
N GLU A 299 22.31 6.09 -19.32
CA GLU A 299 22.08 4.72 -18.84
C GLU A 299 23.30 4.19 -18.08
N ALA A 300 24.51 4.39 -18.62
CA ALA A 300 25.77 4.05 -17.97
C ALA A 300 25.93 4.73 -16.60
N GLU A 301 25.66 6.04 -16.52
CA GLU A 301 25.72 6.81 -15.27
C GLU A 301 24.72 6.28 -14.24
N ASN A 302 23.47 6.04 -14.65
CA ASN A 302 22.44 5.49 -13.77
C ASN A 302 22.81 4.09 -13.27
N GLN A 303 23.29 3.21 -14.16
CA GLN A 303 23.70 1.85 -13.82
C GLN A 303 24.87 1.85 -12.84
N GLN A 304 25.86 2.72 -13.05
CA GLN A 304 27.00 2.84 -12.15
C GLN A 304 26.58 3.35 -10.77
N GLN A 305 25.73 4.38 -10.70
CA GLN A 305 25.21 4.90 -9.42
C GLN A 305 24.37 3.85 -8.67
N ALA A 306 23.50 3.13 -9.38
CA ALA A 306 22.71 2.07 -8.79
C ALA A 306 23.59 0.92 -8.27
N ARG A 307 24.63 0.55 -9.02
CA ARG A 307 25.61 -0.45 -8.60
C ARG A 307 26.35 -0.03 -7.34
N ASP A 308 26.81 1.21 -7.29
CA ASP A 308 27.53 1.72 -6.12
C ASP A 308 26.62 1.80 -4.90
N ALA A 309 25.35 2.18 -5.08
CA ALA A 309 24.35 2.15 -4.03
C ALA A 309 24.06 0.72 -3.53
N ALA A 310 23.91 -0.26 -4.43
CA ALA A 310 23.70 -1.66 -4.07
C ALA A 310 24.89 -2.24 -3.28
N ASN A 311 26.12 -1.92 -3.70
CA ASN A 311 27.34 -2.34 -3.00
C ASN A 311 27.44 -1.71 -1.61
N ALA A 312 27.17 -0.41 -1.48
CA ALA A 312 27.16 0.29 -0.20
C ALA A 312 26.10 -0.26 0.77
N ALA A 313 24.99 -0.79 0.23
CA ALA A 313 23.94 -1.44 1.01
C ALA A 313 24.29 -2.86 1.48
N GLY A 314 25.35 -3.48 0.95
CA GLY A 314 25.56 -4.92 1.09
C GLY A 314 24.43 -5.76 0.47
N SER A 315 23.77 -5.24 -0.57
CA SER A 315 22.66 -5.92 -1.24
C SER A 315 23.14 -7.15 -2.00
N SER A 316 22.31 -8.19 -2.04
CA SER A 316 22.52 -9.40 -2.86
C SER A 316 22.21 -9.19 -4.35
N ILE A 317 21.72 -8.00 -4.75
CA ILE A 317 21.46 -7.68 -6.15
C ILE A 317 22.75 -7.39 -6.90
N ILE A 318 22.84 -7.98 -8.10
CA ILE A 318 23.95 -7.80 -9.02
C ILE A 318 23.57 -6.74 -10.06
N ILE A 319 24.37 -5.69 -10.17
CA ILE A 319 24.26 -4.72 -11.25
C ILE A 319 25.58 -4.79 -12.03
N PRO A 320 25.54 -5.09 -13.35
CA PRO A 320 26.75 -5.29 -14.13
C PRO A 320 27.64 -4.05 -14.09
N ARG A 321 28.96 -4.24 -13.98
CA ARG A 321 29.90 -3.12 -14.05
C ARG A 321 29.85 -2.49 -15.44
N VAL A 322 29.81 -1.16 -15.49
CA VAL A 322 29.96 -0.41 -16.75
C VAL A 322 31.45 -0.28 -17.10
N HIS A 323 31.80 -0.50 -18.37
CA HIS A 323 33.14 -0.27 -18.89
C HIS A 323 33.21 1.12 -19.54
N GLY A 324 33.42 2.15 -18.72
CA GLY A 324 33.30 3.56 -19.11
C GLY A 324 34.17 3.98 -20.32
N GLU A 325 35.27 3.27 -20.58
CA GLU A 325 36.18 3.51 -21.70
C GLU A 325 35.58 3.17 -23.07
N LEU A 326 34.48 2.42 -23.07
CA LEU A 326 33.73 1.96 -24.24
C LEU A 326 32.24 2.36 -24.13
N VAL A 327 31.97 3.50 -23.48
CA VAL A 327 30.65 4.13 -23.47
C VAL A 327 30.66 5.37 -24.37
N THR A 328 29.71 5.42 -25.30
CA THR A 328 29.45 6.56 -26.19
C THR A 328 27.94 6.82 -26.24
N PRO A 329 27.44 7.86 -26.93
CA PRO A 329 25.99 8.05 -27.06
C PRO A 329 25.25 6.83 -27.62
N ARG A 330 25.88 6.04 -28.51
CA ARG A 330 25.26 4.91 -29.24
C ARG A 330 25.83 3.53 -28.89
N LEU A 331 26.79 3.46 -27.95
CA LEU A 331 27.43 2.23 -27.48
C LEU A 331 27.50 2.20 -25.95
N LEU A 332 27.03 1.12 -25.33
CA LEU A 332 27.23 0.81 -23.91
C LEU A 332 27.92 -0.54 -23.75
N ALA A 333 29.12 -0.53 -23.18
CA ALA A 333 29.84 -1.73 -22.80
C ALA A 333 29.70 -2.01 -21.31
N MET A 334 29.38 -3.26 -20.95
CA MET A 334 29.23 -3.69 -19.56
C MET A 334 29.71 -5.13 -19.35
N GLU A 335 29.87 -5.50 -18.09
CA GLU A 335 30.23 -6.83 -17.64
C GLU A 335 29.23 -7.89 -18.13
N TYR A 336 29.74 -9.02 -18.62
CA TYR A 336 28.89 -10.16 -18.98
C TYR A 336 28.54 -10.98 -17.75
N ILE A 337 27.24 -11.02 -17.42
CA ILE A 337 26.72 -11.84 -16.33
C ILE A 337 26.15 -13.14 -16.89
N VAL A 338 26.61 -14.27 -16.36
CA VAL A 338 26.06 -15.59 -16.66
C VAL A 338 24.86 -15.84 -15.76
N GLY A 339 23.73 -16.19 -16.35
CA GLY A 339 22.53 -16.50 -15.59
C GLY A 339 21.37 -17.01 -16.44
N THR A 340 20.29 -17.35 -15.77
CA THR A 340 19.05 -17.88 -16.32
C THR A 340 18.01 -16.78 -16.42
N LYS A 341 17.25 -16.75 -17.52
CA LYS A 341 16.15 -15.80 -17.68
C LYS A 341 15.08 -16.05 -16.62
N PHE A 342 14.43 -14.97 -16.16
CA PHE A 342 13.35 -15.03 -15.17
C PHE A 342 12.29 -16.10 -15.44
N ALA A 343 11.80 -16.19 -16.68
CA ALA A 343 10.75 -17.12 -17.06
C ALA A 343 11.17 -18.60 -16.96
N ASP A 344 12.45 -18.88 -17.21
CA ASP A 344 13.00 -20.24 -17.15
C ASP A 344 13.32 -20.62 -15.70
N PHE A 345 13.89 -19.69 -14.93
CA PHE A 345 14.14 -19.88 -13.50
C PHE A 345 12.84 -20.11 -12.72
N ALA A 346 11.76 -19.39 -13.04
CA ALA A 346 10.45 -19.60 -12.41
C ALA A 346 9.94 -21.05 -12.56
N LYS A 347 10.31 -21.74 -13.64
CA LYS A 347 9.91 -23.13 -13.92
C LYS A 347 10.83 -24.16 -13.26
N SER A 348 12.13 -23.87 -13.14
CA SER A 348 13.15 -24.86 -12.73
C SER A 348 13.64 -24.71 -11.29
N ALA A 349 13.44 -23.55 -10.65
CA ALA A 349 14.00 -23.26 -9.32
C ALA A 349 13.23 -23.92 -8.16
N THR A 350 13.94 -24.19 -7.08
CA THR A 350 13.35 -24.59 -5.78
C THR A 350 12.56 -23.43 -5.17
N GLN A 351 11.59 -23.73 -4.31
CA GLN A 351 10.81 -22.69 -3.62
C GLN A 351 11.68 -21.76 -2.76
N GLU A 352 12.75 -22.29 -2.15
CA GLU A 352 13.72 -21.49 -1.39
C GLU A 352 14.47 -20.49 -2.29
N GLY A 353 14.92 -20.91 -3.48
CA GLY A 353 15.55 -20.02 -4.45
C GLY A 353 14.62 -18.93 -4.96
N LYS A 354 13.35 -19.28 -5.19
CA LYS A 354 12.28 -18.31 -5.54
C LYS A 354 12.07 -17.29 -4.43
N LEU A 355 11.93 -17.72 -3.18
CA LEU A 355 11.75 -16.83 -2.03
C LEU A 355 12.94 -15.88 -1.84
N LYS A 356 14.17 -16.41 -1.90
CA LYS A 356 15.41 -15.62 -1.78
C LYS A 356 15.46 -14.50 -2.83
N MET A 357 15.10 -14.83 -4.07
CA MET A 357 15.11 -13.88 -5.18
C MET A 357 14.03 -12.79 -5.01
N VAL A 358 12.78 -13.16 -4.74
CA VAL A 358 11.69 -12.17 -4.57
C VAL A 358 11.98 -11.26 -3.37
N ARG A 359 12.52 -11.81 -2.28
CA ARG A 359 12.92 -11.01 -1.11
C ARG A 359 14.05 -10.04 -1.41
N SER A 360 15.08 -10.48 -2.16
CA SER A 360 16.17 -9.61 -2.59
C SER A 360 15.67 -8.44 -3.46
N LEU A 361 14.71 -8.71 -4.35
CA LEU A 361 14.08 -7.68 -5.18
C LEU A 361 13.30 -6.66 -4.33
N LEU A 362 12.51 -7.15 -3.38
CA LEU A 362 11.74 -6.33 -2.46
C LEU A 362 12.64 -5.44 -1.60
N ASP A 363 13.69 -6.02 -1.00
CA ASP A 363 14.64 -5.31 -0.16
C ASP A 363 15.39 -4.22 -0.94
N PHE A 364 15.73 -4.47 -2.20
CA PHE A 364 16.38 -3.48 -3.06
C PHE A 364 15.46 -2.31 -3.40
N PHE A 365 14.22 -2.56 -3.83
CA PHE A 365 13.31 -1.45 -4.13
C PHE A 365 12.97 -0.63 -2.88
N ALA A 366 12.77 -1.29 -1.74
CA ALA A 366 12.62 -0.58 -0.47
C ALA A 366 13.85 0.29 -0.15
N PHE A 367 15.06 -0.24 -0.35
CA PHE A 367 16.32 0.51 -0.20
C PHE A 367 16.42 1.69 -1.17
N SER A 368 15.97 1.50 -2.42
CA SER A 368 16.02 2.54 -3.43
C SER A 368 15.14 3.76 -3.10
N PHE A 369 13.94 3.53 -2.58
CA PHE A 369 13.02 4.61 -2.21
C PHE A 369 13.43 5.34 -0.91
N THR A 370 14.12 4.64 -0.01
CA THR A 370 14.34 5.11 1.36
C THR A 370 15.77 5.51 1.64
N LYS A 371 16.76 5.07 0.86
CA LYS A 371 18.19 5.32 1.15
C LYS A 371 19.00 5.67 -0.10
N ALA A 372 18.89 4.89 -1.17
CA ALA A 372 19.70 5.11 -2.38
C ALA A 372 19.28 6.36 -3.15
N GLY A 373 17.98 6.64 -3.17
CA GLY A 373 17.40 7.68 -4.00
C GLY A 373 17.46 7.39 -5.50
N ILE A 374 17.71 6.13 -5.89
CA ILE A 374 17.72 5.72 -7.30
C ILE A 374 17.00 4.39 -7.46
N PHE A 375 15.99 4.34 -8.33
CA PHE A 375 15.26 3.12 -8.66
C PHE A 375 14.98 3.03 -10.15
N ASN A 376 14.80 1.81 -10.61
CA ASN A 376 14.40 1.50 -11.97
C ASN A 376 12.87 1.65 -12.12
N CYS A 377 12.41 2.50 -13.05
CA CYS A 377 10.99 2.70 -13.36
C CYS A 377 10.45 1.74 -14.44
N ASP A 378 11.31 0.92 -15.07
CA ASP A 378 10.93 -0.09 -16.06
C ASP A 378 11.64 -1.45 -15.83
N PRO A 379 11.49 -2.06 -14.64
CA PRO A 379 12.17 -3.31 -14.32
C PRO A 379 11.46 -4.54 -14.93
N HIS A 380 11.22 -4.52 -16.24
CA HIS A 380 10.55 -5.61 -16.97
C HIS A 380 11.22 -6.98 -16.72
N PRO A 381 10.46 -8.10 -16.58
CA PRO A 381 11.06 -9.42 -16.32
C PRO A 381 12.11 -9.88 -17.35
N GLY A 382 12.09 -9.32 -18.56
CA GLY A 382 13.12 -9.53 -19.59
C GLY A 382 14.49 -8.93 -19.27
N ASN A 383 14.52 -7.91 -18.40
CA ASN A 383 15.74 -7.24 -17.91
C ASN A 383 16.25 -7.83 -16.58
N LEU A 384 15.66 -8.94 -16.14
CA LEU A 384 16.01 -9.67 -14.93
C LEU A 384 16.69 -10.99 -15.28
N LEU A 385 17.90 -11.18 -14.75
CA LEU A 385 18.69 -12.40 -14.90
C LEU A 385 18.98 -12.99 -13.53
N ILE A 386 18.89 -14.32 -13.38
CA ILE A 386 19.19 -14.98 -12.11
C ILE A 386 20.46 -15.81 -12.25
N THR A 387 21.44 -15.52 -11.41
CA THR A 387 22.70 -16.28 -11.34
C THR A 387 22.48 -17.65 -10.70
N GLU A 388 23.44 -18.57 -10.84
CA GLU A 388 23.38 -19.90 -10.23
C GLU A 388 23.21 -19.85 -8.70
N ASP A 389 23.77 -18.84 -8.04
CA ASP A 389 23.65 -18.59 -6.60
C ASP A 389 22.28 -18.01 -6.17
N SER A 390 21.32 -17.97 -7.09
CA SER A 390 19.99 -17.35 -6.91
C SER A 390 20.05 -15.87 -6.55
N CYS A 391 21.11 -15.17 -6.98
CA CYS A 391 21.20 -13.72 -6.88
C CYS A 391 20.58 -13.08 -8.12
N LEU A 392 19.77 -12.05 -7.89
CA LEU A 392 19.05 -11.33 -8.94
C LEU A 392 19.97 -10.28 -9.58
N CYS A 393 20.02 -10.27 -10.90
CA CYS A 393 20.73 -9.28 -11.69
C CYS A 393 19.76 -8.38 -12.46
N VAL A 394 19.91 -7.07 -12.32
CA VAL A 394 19.10 -6.05 -13.00
C VAL A 394 19.95 -5.40 -14.10
N LEU A 395 19.58 -5.64 -15.36
CA LEU A 395 20.42 -5.33 -16.52
C LEU A 395 20.19 -3.94 -17.13
N ASP A 396 18.96 -3.43 -17.12
CA ASP A 396 18.58 -2.20 -17.83
C ASP A 396 18.31 -1.06 -16.84
N TRP A 397 19.01 0.05 -17.02
CA TRP A 397 18.90 1.27 -16.21
C TRP A 397 18.56 2.51 -17.04
N GLY A 398 18.06 2.31 -18.26
CA GLY A 398 17.69 3.39 -19.19
C GLY A 398 16.54 4.27 -18.68
N GLN A 399 15.64 3.70 -17.86
CA GLN A 399 14.53 4.39 -17.21
C GLN A 399 14.68 4.46 -15.68
N ALA A 400 15.85 4.91 -15.19
CA ALA A 400 16.03 5.18 -13.77
C ALA A 400 15.47 6.56 -13.37
N ARG A 401 14.89 6.66 -12.17
CA ARG A 401 14.52 7.95 -11.54
C ARG A 401 15.39 8.19 -10.31
N HIS A 402 15.78 9.44 -10.15
CA HIS A 402 16.47 9.96 -8.97
C HIS A 402 15.46 10.65 -8.06
N LEU A 403 15.55 10.35 -6.76
CA LEU A 403 14.78 10.99 -5.70
C LEU A 403 15.68 11.96 -4.95
N THR A 404 15.18 13.17 -4.75
CA THR A 404 15.81 14.13 -3.85
C THR A 404 15.73 13.63 -2.39
N PRO A 405 16.61 14.12 -1.49
CA PRO A 405 16.52 13.80 -0.07
C PRO A 405 15.16 14.13 0.58
N ASN A 406 14.44 15.12 0.05
CA ASN A 406 13.11 15.47 0.54
C ASN A 406 12.04 14.50 0.01
N GLU A 407 12.14 14.06 -1.24
CA GLU A 407 11.26 13.01 -1.77
C GLU A 407 11.46 11.68 -1.04
N MET A 408 12.71 11.27 -0.77
CA MET A 408 12.99 10.05 0.01
C MET A 408 12.39 10.12 1.41
N GLU A 409 12.52 11.26 2.09
CA GLU A 409 11.89 11.49 3.40
C GLU A 409 10.36 11.41 3.30
N ALA A 410 9.78 12.03 2.27
CA ALA A 410 8.34 12.04 2.09
C ALA A 410 7.77 10.67 1.70
N TYR A 411 8.42 9.88 0.84
CA TYR A 411 8.06 8.48 0.61
C TYR A 411 8.19 7.64 1.88
N SER A 412 9.26 7.85 2.66
CA SER A 412 9.45 7.16 3.94
C SER A 412 8.33 7.48 4.94
N LEU A 413 7.95 8.76 5.05
CA LEU A 413 6.80 9.20 5.84
C LEU A 413 5.50 8.61 5.30
N LEU A 414 5.34 8.53 3.99
CA LEU A 414 4.15 7.97 3.35
C LEU A 414 3.99 6.47 3.69
N PHE A 415 5.06 5.67 3.62
CA PHE A 415 5.02 4.25 3.99
C PHE A 415 4.73 4.05 5.49
N VAL A 416 5.39 4.84 6.35
CA VAL A 416 5.14 4.82 7.79
C VAL A 416 3.70 5.22 8.08
N ALA A 417 3.21 6.32 7.52
CA ALA A 417 1.83 6.77 7.69
C ALA A 417 0.82 5.73 7.18
N ALA A 418 1.07 5.12 6.01
CA ALA A 418 0.28 4.02 5.46
C ALA A 418 0.19 2.82 6.39
N SER A 419 1.30 2.46 7.03
CA SER A 419 1.33 1.36 7.99
C SER A 419 0.60 1.69 9.29
N LEU A 420 0.67 2.96 9.71
CA LEU A 420 -0.01 3.46 10.90
C LEU A 420 -1.49 3.77 10.65
N ASP A 421 -1.96 3.66 9.40
CA ASP A 421 -3.28 4.11 8.95
C ASP A 421 -3.56 5.58 9.31
N ASP A 422 -2.55 6.45 9.22
CA ASP A 422 -2.74 7.89 9.45
C ASP A 422 -3.09 8.59 8.12
N PRO A 423 -4.39 8.80 7.83
CA PRO A 423 -4.82 9.36 6.55
C PRO A 423 -4.34 10.81 6.38
N PHE A 424 -4.12 11.54 7.47
CA PHE A 424 -3.68 12.94 7.43
C PHE A 424 -2.18 13.04 7.17
N GLN A 425 -1.37 12.19 7.82
CA GLN A 425 0.06 12.12 7.53
C GLN A 425 0.34 11.53 6.14
N MET A 426 -0.50 10.62 5.64
CA MET A 426 -0.40 10.14 4.26
C MET A 426 -0.64 11.28 3.27
N VAL A 427 -1.69 12.09 3.48
CA VAL A 427 -1.96 13.28 2.66
C VAL A 427 -0.81 14.27 2.76
N ALA A 428 -0.33 14.61 3.97
CA ALA A 428 0.77 15.55 4.16
C ALA A 428 2.09 15.05 3.53
N ALA A 429 2.40 13.75 3.64
CA ALA A 429 3.55 13.14 2.99
C ALA A 429 3.42 13.15 1.47
N GLY A 430 2.21 12.92 0.95
CA GLY A 430 1.90 13.03 -0.46
C GLY A 430 2.00 14.47 -0.99
N GLU A 431 1.53 15.47 -0.26
CA GLU A 431 1.70 16.89 -0.60
C GLU A 431 3.18 17.27 -0.66
N LYS A 432 4.02 16.73 0.24
CA LYS A 432 5.47 16.94 0.23
C LYS A 432 6.16 16.42 -1.05
N ILE A 433 5.62 15.39 -1.69
CA ILE A 433 6.11 14.93 -3.01
C ILE A 433 5.39 15.61 -4.19
N GLY A 434 4.54 16.60 -3.92
CA GLY A 434 3.83 17.39 -4.94
C GLY A 434 2.49 16.79 -5.39
N GLN A 435 1.92 15.85 -4.63
CA GLN A 435 0.59 15.32 -4.91
C GLN A 435 -0.47 16.36 -4.52
N THR A 436 -1.48 16.54 -5.37
CA THR A 436 -2.63 17.42 -5.11
C THR A 436 -3.89 16.59 -4.91
N TYR A 437 -4.70 16.98 -3.92
CA TYR A 437 -5.90 16.25 -3.52
C TYR A 437 -7.17 17.11 -3.61
N GLN A 438 -8.33 16.48 -3.80
CA GLN A 438 -9.63 17.13 -3.60
C GLN A 438 -10.01 17.13 -2.09
N GLU A 439 -11.00 17.94 -1.69
CA GLU A 439 -11.53 17.93 -0.32
C GLU A 439 -12.02 16.50 0.06
N ASN A 440 -11.68 16.02 1.26
CA ASN A 440 -11.95 14.67 1.78
C ASN A 440 -11.08 13.49 1.26
N ALA A 441 -9.95 13.75 0.60
CA ALA A 441 -9.08 12.69 0.04
C ALA A 441 -8.39 11.76 1.05
N ALA A 442 -8.42 12.06 2.35
CA ALA A 442 -7.67 11.32 3.37
C ALA A 442 -8.10 9.83 3.47
N LEU A 443 -9.41 9.55 3.35
CA LEU A 443 -9.96 8.19 3.33
C LEU A 443 -9.67 7.49 1.99
N SER A 444 -9.84 8.19 0.87
CA SER A 444 -9.55 7.67 -0.47
C SER A 444 -8.06 7.32 -0.63
N MET A 445 -7.15 8.13 -0.06
CA MET A 445 -5.71 7.89 -0.03
C MET A 445 -5.36 6.60 0.72
N THR A 446 -5.96 6.42 1.89
CA THR A 446 -5.71 5.23 2.73
C THR A 446 -6.11 3.95 2.00
N GLY A 447 -7.29 3.96 1.36
CA GLY A 447 -7.76 2.84 0.54
C GLY A 447 -6.84 2.56 -0.65
N ALA A 448 -6.50 3.61 -1.42
CA ALA A 448 -5.68 3.48 -2.62
C ALA A 448 -4.25 2.99 -2.32
N LEU A 449 -3.60 3.56 -1.30
CA LEU A 449 -2.22 3.23 -0.96
C LEU A 449 -2.10 1.85 -0.31
N ARG A 450 -3.06 1.43 0.52
CA ARG A 450 -3.08 0.04 1.04
C ARG A 450 -3.37 -0.98 -0.04
N PHE A 451 -4.29 -0.67 -0.95
CA PHE A 451 -4.56 -1.54 -2.09
C PHE A 451 -3.31 -1.70 -2.96
N LEU A 452 -2.59 -0.60 -3.20
CA LEU A 452 -1.34 -0.63 -3.91
C LEU A 452 -0.32 -1.49 -3.14
N MET A 453 -0.07 -1.20 -1.86
CA MET A 453 0.92 -1.90 -1.03
C MET A 453 0.42 -3.24 -0.46
N ARG A 454 -0.59 -3.88 -1.08
CA ARG A 454 -1.15 -5.17 -0.65
C ARG A 454 -0.12 -6.29 -0.72
N ASP A 455 -0.31 -7.32 0.10
CA ASP A 455 0.57 -8.49 0.08
C ASP A 455 0.59 -9.13 -1.32
N SER A 456 1.79 -9.55 -1.72
CA SER A 456 1.93 -10.37 -2.92
C SER A 456 1.45 -11.78 -2.65
N ARG A 457 0.78 -12.43 -3.62
CA ARG A 457 0.20 -13.79 -3.48
C ARG A 457 0.34 -14.61 -4.77
N PRO A 458 0.32 -15.96 -4.71
CA PRO A 458 0.30 -16.83 -5.89
C PRO A 458 -0.90 -16.55 -6.82
N LEU A 459 -0.74 -16.83 -8.13
CA LEU A 459 -1.70 -16.42 -9.19
C LEU A 459 -3.14 -16.85 -8.95
N GLN A 460 -3.36 -18.07 -8.46
CA GLN A 460 -4.72 -18.58 -8.23
C GLN A 460 -5.39 -17.83 -7.07
N MET A 461 -4.67 -17.66 -5.96
CA MET A 461 -5.16 -16.89 -4.80
C MET A 461 -5.33 -15.41 -5.15
N SER A 462 -4.43 -14.82 -5.94
CA SER A 462 -4.57 -13.44 -6.42
C SER A 462 -5.80 -13.23 -7.31
N LYS A 463 -6.20 -14.22 -8.11
CA LYS A 463 -7.42 -14.15 -8.92
C LYS A 463 -8.66 -14.29 -8.05
N ASP A 464 -8.66 -15.22 -7.11
CA ASP A 464 -9.76 -15.42 -6.16
C ASP A 464 -9.94 -14.17 -5.28
N ASP A 465 -8.83 -13.56 -4.87
CA ASP A 465 -8.76 -12.30 -4.13
C ASP A 465 -9.31 -11.12 -4.94
N MET A 466 -8.94 -11.00 -6.23
CA MET A 466 -9.50 -9.97 -7.12
C MET A 466 -10.99 -10.19 -7.39
N VAL A 467 -11.45 -11.44 -7.53
CA VAL A 467 -12.88 -11.76 -7.69
C VAL A 467 -13.65 -11.50 -6.39
N GLN A 468 -13.10 -11.84 -5.23
CA GLN A 468 -13.68 -11.49 -3.93
C GLN A 468 -13.75 -9.97 -3.77
N LEU A 469 -12.67 -9.26 -4.06
CA LEU A 469 -12.59 -7.81 -3.97
C LEU A 469 -13.51 -7.12 -4.98
N GLU A 470 -13.59 -7.59 -6.23
CA GLU A 470 -14.55 -7.08 -7.22
C GLU A 470 -15.99 -7.36 -6.80
N GLY A 471 -16.28 -8.55 -6.26
CA GLY A 471 -17.59 -8.90 -5.73
C GLY A 471 -17.97 -8.05 -4.50
N VAL A 472 -16.99 -7.71 -3.67
CA VAL A 472 -17.08 -6.74 -2.58
C VAL A 472 -17.35 -5.36 -3.19
N PHE A 473 -16.44 -4.78 -3.96
CA PHE A 473 -16.53 -3.43 -4.54
C PHE A 473 -17.78 -3.22 -5.42
N ALA A 474 -18.24 -4.24 -6.16
CA ALA A 474 -19.47 -4.19 -6.93
C ALA A 474 -20.71 -4.06 -6.03
N ARG A 475 -20.72 -4.72 -4.87
CA ARG A 475 -21.78 -4.59 -3.85
C ARG A 475 -21.67 -3.27 -3.07
N PHE A 476 -20.46 -2.71 -2.92
CA PHE A 476 -20.27 -1.36 -2.37
C PHE A 476 -20.81 -0.26 -3.31
N GLY A 477 -20.80 -0.49 -4.63
CA GLY A 477 -21.33 0.43 -5.63
C GLY A 477 -22.85 0.69 -5.53
N GLU A 478 -23.60 -0.14 -4.81
CA GLU A 478 -25.03 0.08 -4.53
C GLU A 478 -25.28 1.18 -3.48
N PHE A 479 -24.25 1.57 -2.71
CA PHE A 479 -24.31 2.70 -1.76
C PHE A 479 -23.67 3.94 -2.40
N SER A 480 -24.51 4.90 -2.80
CA SER A 480 -24.14 6.06 -3.62
C SER A 480 -23.03 6.95 -3.04
N GLU A 481 -22.75 6.90 -1.73
CA GLU A 481 -21.70 7.69 -1.07
C GLU A 481 -20.29 7.05 -1.18
N PHE A 482 -20.17 5.77 -1.55
CA PHE A 482 -18.89 5.06 -1.68
C PHE A 482 -18.47 4.80 -3.13
N GLY A 483 -19.37 4.99 -4.09
CA GLY A 483 -19.09 4.88 -5.53
C GLY A 483 -18.05 5.90 -6.02
N ASP A 484 -18.00 7.08 -5.41
CA ASP A 484 -17.05 8.15 -5.74
C ASP A 484 -15.59 7.80 -5.37
N ILE A 485 -15.36 6.91 -4.40
CA ILE A 485 -14.02 6.46 -3.99
C ILE A 485 -13.34 5.63 -5.09
N LYS A 486 -14.12 4.86 -5.87
CA LYS A 486 -13.59 4.04 -6.97
C LYS A 486 -13.10 4.90 -8.15
N GLY A 487 -13.73 6.05 -8.37
CA GLY A 487 -13.32 7.02 -9.39
C GLY A 487 -12.03 7.78 -9.04
N ASP A 488 -11.83 8.08 -7.75
CA ASP A 488 -10.73 8.93 -7.28
C ASP A 488 -9.43 8.14 -6.98
N SER A 489 -9.53 6.83 -6.72
CA SER A 489 -8.37 5.95 -6.40
C SER A 489 -7.28 5.94 -7.49
N MET A 490 -7.68 5.89 -8.76
CA MET A 490 -6.76 5.97 -9.90
C MET A 490 -6.23 7.39 -10.13
N GLY A 491 -6.96 8.42 -9.67
CA GLY A 491 -6.50 9.81 -9.64
C GLY A 491 -5.40 10.02 -8.58
N ILE A 492 -5.54 9.40 -7.42
CA ILE A 492 -4.60 9.49 -6.30
C ILE A 492 -3.25 8.85 -6.63
N LEU A 493 -3.23 7.76 -7.39
CA LEU A 493 -1.98 7.08 -7.79
C LEU A 493 -1.29 7.70 -9.02
N ARG A 494 -1.85 8.78 -9.59
CA ARG A 494 -1.22 9.54 -10.69
C ARG A 494 -0.23 10.59 -10.18
N GLY A 495 0.56 11.15 -11.09
CA GLY A 495 1.51 12.21 -10.78
C GLY A 495 2.76 11.66 -10.05
N PRO A 496 3.25 12.32 -8.99
CA PRO A 496 4.43 11.90 -8.24
C PRO A 496 4.40 10.46 -7.73
N LEU A 497 3.23 9.87 -7.47
CA LEU A 497 3.06 8.49 -6.99
C LEU A 497 3.10 7.42 -8.09
N LEU A 498 3.01 7.80 -9.37
CA LEU A 498 2.98 6.84 -10.48
C LEU A 498 4.20 5.89 -10.51
N PRO A 499 5.43 6.34 -10.25
CA PRO A 499 6.59 5.44 -10.25
C PRO A 499 6.58 4.43 -9.10
N LEU A 500 6.00 4.80 -7.95
CA LEU A 500 5.73 3.84 -6.87
C LEU A 500 4.74 2.78 -7.34
N SER A 501 3.65 3.20 -8.00
CA SER A 501 2.66 2.25 -8.55
C SER A 501 3.29 1.21 -9.46
N LYS A 502 4.09 1.66 -10.45
CA LYS A 502 4.78 0.76 -11.38
C LYS A 502 5.73 -0.23 -10.69
N THR A 503 6.44 0.23 -9.67
CA THR A 503 7.37 -0.61 -8.91
C THR A 503 6.61 -1.70 -8.16
N VAL A 504 5.51 -1.33 -7.52
CA VAL A 504 4.69 -2.28 -6.75
C VAL A 504 3.98 -3.27 -7.66
N ASP A 505 3.48 -2.82 -8.82
CA ASP A 505 2.89 -3.70 -9.85
C ASP A 505 3.91 -4.74 -10.34
N LEU A 506 5.18 -4.35 -10.54
CA LEU A 506 6.23 -5.31 -10.85
C LEU A 506 6.37 -6.33 -9.71
N LEU A 507 6.53 -5.86 -8.48
CA LEU A 507 6.75 -6.73 -7.32
C LEU A 507 5.62 -7.75 -7.19
N HIS A 508 4.37 -7.34 -7.41
CA HIS A 508 3.23 -8.24 -7.49
C HIS A 508 3.36 -9.25 -8.63
N ASN A 509 3.66 -8.79 -9.86
CA ASN A 509 3.78 -9.66 -11.02
C ASN A 509 4.89 -10.71 -10.87
N VAL A 510 6.06 -10.29 -10.35
CA VAL A 510 7.20 -11.17 -10.09
C VAL A 510 6.84 -12.20 -9.03
N SER A 511 6.30 -11.76 -7.89
CA SER A 511 5.90 -12.65 -6.79
C SER A 511 4.83 -13.65 -7.23
N THR A 512 3.86 -13.19 -8.01
CA THR A 512 2.79 -14.01 -8.59
C THR A 512 3.33 -15.12 -9.49
N ARG A 513 4.25 -14.78 -10.41
CA ARG A 513 4.88 -15.77 -11.31
C ARG A 513 5.81 -16.74 -10.56
N MET A 514 6.37 -16.30 -9.44
CA MET A 514 7.24 -17.11 -8.59
C MET A 514 6.46 -17.90 -7.53
N GLU A 515 5.14 -17.70 -7.41
CA GLU A 515 4.30 -18.32 -6.37
C GLU A 515 4.79 -18.05 -4.94
N VAL A 516 5.35 -16.86 -4.71
CA VAL A 516 5.86 -16.42 -3.40
C VAL A 516 4.93 -15.34 -2.85
N SER A 517 4.71 -15.36 -1.53
CA SER A 517 3.94 -14.32 -0.82
C SER A 517 4.84 -13.54 0.13
N LEU A 518 4.77 -12.21 0.05
CA LEU A 518 5.51 -11.27 0.88
C LEU A 518 4.65 -10.06 1.26
N ASN A 519 4.90 -9.54 2.47
CA ASN A 519 4.33 -8.28 2.95
C ASN A 519 5.18 -7.10 2.46
N LEU A 520 4.68 -6.44 1.42
CA LEU A 520 5.33 -5.31 0.77
C LEU A 520 5.42 -4.10 1.70
N LEU A 521 4.29 -3.70 2.30
CA LEU A 521 4.21 -2.52 3.15
C LEU A 521 5.18 -2.60 4.33
N GLN A 522 5.28 -3.77 4.97
CA GLN A 522 6.17 -3.97 6.13
C GLN A 522 7.65 -3.73 5.79
N VAL A 523 8.12 -4.23 4.64
CA VAL A 523 9.54 -4.05 4.24
C VAL A 523 9.84 -2.60 3.90
N PHE A 524 8.94 -1.94 3.16
CA PHE A 524 9.09 -0.51 2.82
C PHE A 524 9.03 0.37 4.07
N THR A 525 8.09 0.11 5.00
CA THR A 525 7.99 0.84 6.26
C THR A 525 9.22 0.65 7.12
N LYS A 526 9.73 -0.58 7.26
CA LYS A 526 10.95 -0.84 8.03
C LYS A 526 12.13 0.01 7.53
N GLN A 527 12.36 0.04 6.21
CA GLN A 527 13.48 0.82 5.67
C GLN A 527 13.23 2.34 5.70
N GLY A 528 12.00 2.79 5.44
CA GLY A 528 11.64 4.20 5.52
C GLY A 528 11.79 4.72 6.95
N TYR A 529 11.43 3.90 7.92
CA TYR A 529 11.63 4.21 9.33
C TYR A 529 13.11 4.43 9.68
N GLU A 530 14.01 3.53 9.26
CA GLU A 530 15.45 3.65 9.51
C GLU A 530 16.04 4.97 8.97
N LEU A 531 15.55 5.46 7.82
CA LEU A 531 15.95 6.76 7.29
C LEU A 531 15.51 7.90 8.22
N LEU A 532 14.22 7.92 8.59
CA LEU A 532 13.62 9.01 9.36
C LEU A 532 14.30 9.18 10.72
N VAL A 533 14.60 8.07 11.40
CA VAL A 533 15.30 8.13 12.69
C VAL A 533 16.73 8.60 12.55
N LYS A 534 17.51 8.09 11.58
CA LYS A 534 18.90 8.54 11.38
C LYS A 534 18.96 10.05 11.16
N ARG A 535 18.03 10.59 10.38
CA ARG A 535 17.94 12.03 10.10
C ARG A 535 17.51 12.82 11.35
N HIS A 536 16.57 12.30 12.13
CA HIS A 536 16.15 12.92 13.39
C HIS A 536 17.25 12.89 14.46
N ALA A 537 17.96 11.77 14.61
CA ALA A 537 19.10 11.62 15.51
C ALA A 537 20.24 12.58 15.15
N ALA A 538 20.54 12.73 13.86
CA ALA A 538 21.49 13.72 13.35
C ALA A 538 21.05 15.16 13.65
N ALA A 539 19.75 15.47 13.52
CA ALA A 539 19.19 16.77 13.88
C ALA A 539 19.17 17.03 15.39
N ALA A 540 19.10 15.98 16.20
CA ALA A 540 19.08 16.03 17.67
C ALA A 540 20.48 15.93 18.32
N HIS A 541 21.57 15.87 17.53
CA HIS A 541 22.95 15.74 18.01
C HIS A 541 23.22 14.49 18.88
N ILE A 542 22.54 13.38 18.61
CA ILE A 542 22.79 12.09 19.28
C ILE A 542 24.01 11.43 18.60
N GLU A 543 25.04 11.02 19.38
CA GLU A 543 26.30 10.53 18.82
C GLU A 543 26.16 9.15 18.11
N GLU A 544 26.84 8.97 16.96
CA GLU A 544 26.87 7.73 16.16
C GLU A 544 27.30 6.42 16.89
N PRO A 545 28.12 6.40 17.95
CA PRO A 545 28.52 5.17 18.64
C PRO A 545 27.34 4.42 19.29
N GLU A 546 26.33 5.14 19.82
CA GLU A 546 25.09 4.53 20.35
C GLU A 546 24.23 3.94 19.21
N VAL A 547 24.40 4.43 17.98
CA VAL A 547 23.72 3.97 16.76
C VAL A 547 24.44 2.77 16.11
N ARG A 548 25.76 2.62 16.33
CA ARG A 548 26.60 1.62 15.63
C ARG A 548 26.65 0.24 16.28
N GLU A 549 26.40 0.11 17.59
CA GLU A 549 26.22 -1.22 18.21
C GLU A 549 24.92 -1.94 17.74
N ALA A 550 24.06 -1.25 16.98
CA ALA A 550 22.77 -1.71 16.46
C ALA A 550 22.79 -2.16 14.98
N ALA A 551 23.95 -2.52 14.41
CA ALA A 551 24.05 -2.94 13.01
C ALA A 551 23.68 -4.43 12.83
N GLY A 552 22.37 -4.72 12.89
CA GLY A 552 21.82 -6.07 12.65
C GLY A 552 20.30 -6.18 12.43
N GLY A 553 19.52 -5.10 12.60
CA GLY A 553 18.09 -5.08 12.24
C GLY A 553 17.27 -4.15 13.11
N LEU A 554 16.51 -3.23 12.49
CA LEU A 554 15.76 -2.13 13.12
C LEU A 554 16.67 -1.26 14.01
N ILE A 555 16.25 -0.04 14.32
CA ILE A 555 16.90 0.70 15.41
C ILE A 555 16.44 0.05 16.70
N LEU A 556 17.17 -0.97 17.10
CA LEU A 556 17.17 -1.52 18.43
C LEU A 556 18.51 -1.02 19.01
N CYS A 557 18.50 0.02 19.84
CA CYS A 557 19.51 0.06 20.90
C CYS A 557 19.56 -1.34 21.54
N PRO A 558 20.72 -1.85 22.00
CA PRO A 558 20.76 -3.12 22.70
C PRO A 558 19.63 -3.15 23.72
N ALA A 559 18.79 -4.18 23.63
CA ALA A 559 17.60 -4.37 24.45
C ALA A 559 18.02 -4.47 25.93
N VAL A 560 18.26 -3.34 26.60
CA VAL A 560 18.51 -3.33 28.03
C VAL A 560 17.15 -3.34 28.68
N CYS A 561 16.62 -4.53 28.92
CA CYS A 561 15.65 -4.65 29.99
C CYS A 561 16.36 -4.18 31.28
N ASP A 562 15.83 -3.15 31.94
CA ASP A 562 16.40 -2.62 33.17
C ASP A 562 16.83 -3.75 34.11
N ALA A 563 17.95 -3.55 34.83
CA ALA A 563 18.44 -4.53 35.78
C ALA A 563 17.30 -4.94 36.73
N ALA A 564 17.18 -6.25 36.98
CA ALA A 564 16.17 -6.78 37.89
C ALA A 564 16.26 -6.03 39.23
N PRO A 565 15.14 -5.67 39.87
CA PRO A 565 15.19 -5.04 41.17
C PRO A 565 16.00 -5.92 42.13
N ALA A 566 16.79 -5.30 43.02
CA ALA A 566 17.74 -5.99 43.90
C ALA A 566 17.12 -7.03 44.86
N CYS A 567 15.79 -7.22 44.85
CA CYS A 567 15.04 -8.07 45.76
C CYS A 567 13.86 -8.77 45.03
N VAL A 568 14.12 -9.49 43.94
CA VAL A 568 13.12 -10.42 43.38
C VAL A 568 13.19 -11.74 44.17
N PRO A 569 12.09 -12.23 44.76
CA PRO A 569 12.09 -13.52 45.45
C PRO A 569 12.58 -14.65 44.52
N ALA A 570 13.33 -15.63 45.04
CA ALA A 570 13.86 -16.73 44.23
C ALA A 570 12.78 -17.47 43.41
N ALA A 571 11.55 -17.54 43.93
CA ALA A 571 10.41 -18.12 43.24
C ALA A 571 9.95 -17.33 41.99
N ALA A 572 10.22 -16.02 41.92
CA ALA A 572 9.83 -15.13 40.83
C ALA A 572 10.94 -14.93 39.78
N ALA A 573 12.19 -15.32 40.06
CA ALA A 573 13.31 -15.22 39.13
C ALA A 573 13.06 -15.95 37.80
N ALA A 574 12.38 -17.11 37.83
CA ALA A 574 12.04 -17.85 36.62
C ALA A 574 10.96 -17.16 35.77
N LEU A 575 10.02 -16.45 36.41
CA LEU A 575 9.01 -15.65 35.70
C LEU A 575 9.66 -14.42 35.05
N ASP A 576 10.50 -13.68 35.79
CA ASP A 576 11.25 -12.53 35.25
C ASP A 576 12.09 -12.94 34.04
N ALA A 577 12.88 -14.01 34.16
CA ALA A 577 13.72 -14.51 33.07
C ALA A 577 12.90 -14.90 31.83
N ARG A 578 11.75 -15.57 32.02
CA ARG A 578 10.87 -15.96 30.92
C ARG A 578 10.24 -14.74 30.25
N LEU A 579 9.70 -13.80 31.01
CA LEU A 579 9.10 -12.58 30.46
C LEU A 579 10.15 -11.72 29.76
N ARG A 580 11.35 -11.58 30.34
CA ARG A 580 12.49 -10.89 29.73
C ARG A 580 12.88 -11.53 28.40
N ALA A 581 12.97 -12.86 28.33
CA ALA A 581 13.27 -13.57 27.08
C ALA A 581 12.17 -13.40 26.02
N LEU A 582 10.89 -13.47 26.41
CA LEU A 582 9.76 -13.25 25.52
C LEU A 582 9.77 -11.84 24.92
N LEU A 583 9.97 -10.82 25.77
CA LEU A 583 10.00 -9.42 25.37
C LEU A 583 11.23 -9.10 24.51
N ALA A 584 12.43 -9.53 24.93
CA ALA A 584 13.65 -9.34 24.15
C ALA A 584 13.55 -10.01 22.78
N GLY A 585 13.01 -11.24 22.72
CA GLY A 585 12.78 -11.94 21.46
C GLY A 585 11.75 -11.25 20.56
N ALA A 586 10.66 -10.74 21.13
CA ALA A 586 9.66 -9.97 20.38
C ALA A 586 10.22 -8.66 19.83
N HIS A 587 11.02 -7.94 20.62
CA HIS A 587 11.68 -6.72 20.17
C HIS A 587 12.75 -7.00 19.09
N ALA A 588 13.55 -8.05 19.26
CA ALA A 588 14.56 -8.46 18.27
C ALA A 588 13.96 -8.84 16.90
N ARG A 589 12.75 -9.42 16.89
CA ARG A 589 12.00 -9.69 15.65
C ARG A 589 11.33 -8.45 15.06
N GLY A 590 11.25 -7.37 15.83
CA GLY A 590 10.50 -6.18 15.47
C GLY A 590 9.00 -6.30 15.73
N ASP A 591 8.52 -7.28 16.52
CA ASP A 591 7.09 -7.45 16.82
C ASP A 591 6.56 -6.33 17.77
N VAL A 592 7.46 -5.75 18.57
CA VAL A 592 7.19 -4.77 19.64
C VAL A 592 8.19 -3.63 19.54
N LEU A 593 7.70 -2.39 19.42
CA LEU A 593 8.51 -1.18 19.42
C LEU A 593 8.99 -0.86 20.83
N GLY A 594 8.08 -0.93 21.80
CA GLY A 594 8.36 -0.71 23.21
C GLY A 594 7.32 -1.37 24.10
N ALA A 595 7.71 -1.78 25.31
CA ALA A 595 6.81 -2.44 26.25
C ALA A 595 7.22 -2.22 27.70
N GLN A 596 6.22 -2.30 28.58
CA GLN A 596 6.40 -2.47 30.02
C GLN A 596 5.61 -3.70 30.48
N ALA A 597 6.23 -4.55 31.29
CA ALA A 597 5.57 -5.70 31.93
C ALA A 597 5.86 -5.70 33.44
N VAL A 598 4.81 -5.49 34.22
CA VAL A 598 4.88 -5.47 35.68
C VAL A 598 4.01 -6.58 36.24
N VAL A 599 4.57 -7.38 37.14
CA VAL A 599 3.84 -8.39 37.92
C VAL A 599 4.11 -8.16 39.39
N LEU A 600 3.05 -7.98 40.16
CA LEU A 600 3.07 -7.82 41.61
C LEU A 600 2.36 -9.00 42.26
N ASP A 601 2.81 -9.38 43.45
CA ASP A 601 2.05 -10.26 44.32
C ASP A 601 0.80 -9.51 44.80
N ALA A 602 -0.40 -10.04 44.53
CA ALA A 602 -1.64 -9.32 44.80
C ALA A 602 -1.92 -9.16 46.30
N THR A 603 -1.36 -10.02 47.15
CA THR A 603 -1.59 -10.02 48.60
C THR A 603 -0.61 -9.10 49.34
N SER A 604 0.67 -9.16 49.01
CA SER A 604 1.72 -8.37 49.65
C SER A 604 1.99 -7.06 48.92
N GLY A 605 1.76 -7.00 47.61
CA GLY A 605 2.19 -5.90 46.74
C GLY A 605 3.69 -5.95 46.39
N ALA A 606 4.38 -7.05 46.72
CA ALA A 606 5.78 -7.23 46.39
C ALA A 606 5.98 -7.30 44.87
N VAL A 607 7.02 -6.64 44.37
CA VAL A 607 7.39 -6.68 42.95
C VAL A 607 7.97 -8.05 42.62
N LEU A 608 7.30 -8.78 41.71
CA LEU A 608 7.77 -10.06 41.18
C LEU A 608 8.52 -9.88 39.85
N CYS A 609 8.10 -8.89 39.05
CA CYS A 609 8.67 -8.56 37.75
C CYS A 609 8.39 -7.07 37.46
N ASP A 610 9.37 -6.31 36.97
CA ASP A 610 9.23 -4.90 36.58
C ASP A 610 10.18 -4.61 35.41
N LEU A 611 9.69 -4.89 34.21
CA LEU A 611 10.45 -4.83 32.96
C LEU A 611 9.99 -3.64 32.12
N ALA A 612 10.96 -2.96 31.53
CA ALA A 612 10.80 -1.94 30.51
C ALA A 612 11.76 -2.27 29.35
N LEU A 613 11.33 -2.01 28.11
CA LEU A 613 12.08 -2.37 26.91
C LEU A 613 11.65 -1.48 25.73
N GLY A 614 12.60 -1.12 24.87
CA GLY A 614 12.32 -0.58 23.54
C GLY A 614 12.11 0.92 23.54
N HIS A 615 11.25 1.43 22.64
CA HIS A 615 11.14 2.86 22.35
C HIS A 615 9.70 3.39 22.39
N THR A 616 9.58 4.68 22.72
CA THR A 616 8.29 5.39 22.92
C THR A 616 7.53 5.68 21.64
N SER A 617 8.23 5.91 20.53
CA SER A 617 7.63 6.13 19.23
C SER A 617 8.66 5.95 18.13
N TYR A 618 8.15 5.88 16.90
CA TYR A 618 8.99 5.87 15.72
C TYR A 618 9.67 7.25 15.52
N LEU A 619 8.90 8.33 15.50
CA LEU A 619 9.37 9.67 15.11
C LEU A 619 10.22 10.36 16.19
N GLN A 620 9.99 10.05 17.47
CA GLN A 620 10.67 10.62 18.64
C GLN A 620 11.10 9.48 19.56
N ALA A 621 12.09 8.70 19.11
CA ALA A 621 12.55 7.49 19.77
C ALA A 621 13.29 7.82 21.09
N HIS A 622 12.55 7.83 22.20
CA HIS A 622 13.12 7.80 23.54
C HIS A 622 13.10 6.36 24.05
N ALA A 623 14.09 5.98 24.85
CA ALA A 623 14.09 4.69 25.51
C ALA A 623 12.89 4.56 26.47
N VAL A 624 12.20 3.43 26.41
CA VAL A 624 11.17 3.07 27.38
C VAL A 624 11.85 2.69 28.68
N THR A 625 11.55 3.46 29.72
CA THR A 625 11.97 3.20 31.10
C THR A 625 10.77 2.76 31.93
N ARG A 626 10.98 2.33 33.19
CA ARG A 626 9.88 2.05 34.13
C ARG A 626 8.99 3.26 34.43
N ALA A 627 9.49 4.47 34.21
CA ALA A 627 8.75 5.72 34.42
C ALA A 627 8.04 6.23 33.15
N THR A 628 8.30 5.61 31.99
CA THR A 628 7.71 6.04 30.72
C THR A 628 6.19 5.80 30.72
N PRO A 629 5.36 6.84 30.59
CA PRO A 629 3.92 6.67 30.50
C PRO A 629 3.51 6.21 29.10
N PHE A 630 2.57 5.28 29.02
CA PHE A 630 1.97 4.80 27.78
C PHE A 630 0.54 5.32 27.67
N ASN A 631 0.05 5.54 26.45
CA ASN A 631 -1.38 5.73 26.25
C ASN A 631 -2.14 4.44 26.62
N ILE A 632 -2.93 4.48 27.68
CA ILE A 632 -3.61 3.30 28.24
C ILE A 632 -5.00 3.04 27.63
N ARG A 633 -5.50 3.93 26.76
CA ARG A 633 -6.73 3.78 25.97
C ARG A 633 -7.91 3.18 26.76
N GLU A 634 -8.37 1.99 26.36
CA GLU A 634 -9.50 1.28 26.95
C GLU A 634 -9.29 0.95 28.44
N LEU A 635 -8.03 0.78 28.88
CA LEU A 635 -7.71 0.54 30.29
C LEU A 635 -8.02 1.74 31.19
N SER A 636 -8.17 2.96 30.62
CA SER A 636 -8.62 4.14 31.37
C SER A 636 -10.02 3.98 31.97
N LYS A 637 -10.87 3.11 31.40
CA LYS A 637 -12.22 2.86 31.92
C LYS A 637 -12.20 2.23 33.31
N LEU A 638 -11.20 1.41 33.61
CA LEU A 638 -11.00 0.84 34.94
C LEU A 638 -10.81 1.96 35.98
N HIS A 639 -10.02 2.98 35.65
CA HIS A 639 -9.80 4.14 36.52
C HIS A 639 -11.10 4.90 36.77
N LEU A 640 -11.88 5.16 35.71
CA LEU A 640 -13.18 5.83 35.83
C LEU A 640 -14.16 5.03 36.71
N ALA A 641 -14.24 3.72 36.50
CA ALA A 641 -15.09 2.85 37.32
C ALA A 641 -14.70 2.90 38.79
N VAL A 642 -13.41 2.78 39.10
CA VAL A 642 -12.89 2.88 40.48
C VAL A 642 -13.19 4.25 41.07
N GLY A 643 -12.96 5.35 40.35
CA GLY A 643 -13.26 6.71 40.82
C GLY A 643 -14.74 6.91 41.14
N VAL A 644 -15.63 6.44 40.26
CA VAL A 644 -17.09 6.52 40.47
C VAL A 644 -17.53 5.69 41.66
N LEU A 645 -17.02 4.46 41.82
CA LEU A 645 -17.34 3.61 42.97
C LEU A 645 -16.86 4.22 44.30
N ARG A 646 -15.75 4.97 44.31
CA ARG A 646 -15.34 5.73 45.51
C ARG A 646 -16.34 6.82 45.86
N LEU A 647 -16.84 7.56 44.86
CA LEU A 647 -17.88 8.54 45.08
C LEU A 647 -19.17 7.89 45.62
N VAL A 648 -19.48 6.67 45.20
CA VAL A 648 -20.55 5.87 45.81
C VAL A 648 -20.29 5.57 47.29
N GLU A 649 -19.08 5.16 47.67
CA GLU A 649 -18.74 4.86 49.08
C GLU A 649 -18.78 6.07 50.01
N THR A 650 -18.47 7.25 49.47
CA THR A 650 -18.56 8.53 50.19
C THR A 650 -19.99 9.06 50.26
N GLY A 651 -20.95 8.43 49.57
CA GLY A 651 -22.34 8.86 49.50
C GLY A 651 -22.61 10.00 48.52
N ALA A 652 -21.60 10.45 47.76
CA ALA A 652 -21.77 11.46 46.72
C ALA A 652 -22.58 10.94 45.52
N LEU A 653 -22.57 9.63 45.28
CA LEU A 653 -23.37 8.93 44.28
C LEU A 653 -24.04 7.69 44.90
N ARG A 654 -25.06 7.13 44.24
CA ARG A 654 -25.60 5.79 44.53
C ARG A 654 -25.76 5.01 43.24
N LEU A 655 -25.58 3.69 43.31
CA LEU A 655 -25.69 2.82 42.13
C LEU A 655 -27.10 2.81 41.54
N ASP A 656 -28.13 2.91 42.40
CA ASP A 656 -29.54 2.92 42.00
C ASP A 656 -30.04 4.27 41.50
N GLN A 657 -29.24 5.35 41.63
CA GLN A 657 -29.58 6.65 41.06
C GLN A 657 -29.69 6.56 39.56
N THR A 658 -30.75 7.17 39.04
CA THR A 658 -30.93 7.32 37.60
C THR A 658 -30.05 8.44 37.04
N LEU A 659 -29.68 8.33 35.76
CA LEU A 659 -29.05 9.44 35.04
C LEU A 659 -29.99 10.65 34.93
N GLY A 660 -31.31 10.49 35.06
CA GLY A 660 -32.25 11.62 35.12
C GLY A 660 -32.15 12.41 36.42
N GLU A 661 -31.86 11.75 37.54
CA GLU A 661 -31.58 12.40 38.82
C GLU A 661 -30.22 13.11 38.81
N LEU A 662 -29.20 12.43 38.25
CA LEU A 662 -27.83 12.94 38.23
C LEU A 662 -27.63 14.01 37.16
N TRP A 663 -28.27 13.87 36.00
CA TRP A 663 -28.10 14.71 34.83
C TRP A 663 -29.47 15.06 34.21
N PRO A 664 -30.20 16.04 34.79
CA PRO A 664 -31.58 16.35 34.41
C PRO A 664 -31.78 16.76 32.94
N ALA A 665 -30.73 17.23 32.28
CA ALA A 665 -30.76 17.59 30.87
C ALA A 665 -30.84 16.36 29.95
N ALA A 666 -30.31 15.20 30.37
CA ALA A 666 -30.35 13.94 29.63
C ALA A 666 -31.70 13.20 29.79
N ARG A 667 -32.79 13.86 29.38
CA ARG A 667 -34.18 13.36 29.54
C ARG A 667 -34.42 12.00 28.90
N ASN A 668 -33.71 11.73 27.82
CA ASN A 668 -33.68 10.50 27.04
C ASN A 668 -33.00 9.31 27.74
N LEU A 669 -32.19 9.57 28.77
CA LEU A 669 -31.48 8.56 29.57
C LEU A 669 -32.05 8.46 30.99
N ARG A 670 -33.19 9.12 31.27
CA ARG A 670 -33.74 9.28 32.62
C ARG A 670 -34.02 7.99 33.39
N ASP A 671 -34.21 6.87 32.68
CA ASP A 671 -34.54 5.58 33.27
C ASP A 671 -33.31 4.65 33.41
N VAL A 672 -32.13 5.10 32.95
CA VAL A 672 -30.87 4.37 33.04
C VAL A 672 -30.24 4.63 34.41
N THR A 673 -29.87 3.60 35.15
CA THR A 673 -29.18 3.75 36.44
C THR A 673 -27.66 3.81 36.29
N LEU A 674 -26.98 4.42 37.26
CA LEU A 674 -25.51 4.44 37.31
C LEU A 674 -24.92 3.01 37.32
N GLU A 675 -25.58 2.10 38.02
CA GLU A 675 -25.24 0.68 38.02
C GLU A 675 -25.30 0.05 36.62
N GLN A 676 -26.32 0.39 35.83
CA GLN A 676 -26.48 -0.10 34.47
C GLN A 676 -25.40 0.46 33.53
N VAL A 677 -24.97 1.71 33.73
CA VAL A 677 -23.82 2.27 33.01
C VAL A 677 -22.54 1.50 33.34
N LEU A 678 -22.25 1.30 34.63
CA LEU A 678 -21.04 0.60 35.09
C LEU A 678 -21.03 -0.87 34.66
N SER A 679 -22.17 -1.55 34.70
CA SER A 679 -22.29 -2.97 34.30
C SER A 679 -22.41 -3.21 32.80
N HIS A 680 -22.32 -2.15 31.98
CA HIS A 680 -22.55 -2.22 30.54
C HIS A 680 -23.93 -2.81 30.18
N THR A 681 -24.95 -2.54 31.00
CA THR A 681 -26.34 -2.95 30.79
C THR A 681 -27.28 -1.76 30.52
N SER A 682 -26.75 -0.56 30.32
CA SER A 682 -27.55 0.66 30.10
C SER A 682 -28.40 0.64 28.83
N GLY A 683 -28.07 -0.22 27.86
CA GLY A 683 -28.64 -0.19 26.52
C GLY A 683 -28.19 1.00 25.66
N ALA A 684 -27.44 1.95 26.23
CA ALA A 684 -26.81 3.06 25.52
C ALA A 684 -25.45 2.60 24.94
N ILE A 685 -25.53 1.80 23.89
CA ILE A 685 -24.37 1.14 23.23
C ILE A 685 -23.91 1.88 21.98
N HIS A 686 -24.22 3.17 21.89
CA HIS A 686 -23.81 4.00 20.78
C HIS A 686 -22.29 4.12 20.72
N VAL A 687 -21.70 4.09 19.52
CA VAL A 687 -20.29 4.43 19.31
C VAL A 687 -20.15 5.94 19.27
N LEU A 688 -20.94 6.63 18.46
CA LEU A 688 -21.01 8.08 18.42
C LEU A 688 -22.47 8.55 18.39
N PRO A 689 -22.83 9.61 19.15
CA PRO A 689 -24.16 10.22 19.04
C PRO A 689 -24.50 10.62 17.59
N ARG A 690 -25.80 10.62 17.25
CA ARG A 690 -26.25 11.15 15.96
C ARG A 690 -25.93 12.65 15.87
N GLY A 691 -25.26 13.07 14.80
CA GLY A 691 -24.85 14.46 14.58
C GLY A 691 -23.39 14.76 14.85
N VAL A 692 -22.64 13.85 15.51
CA VAL A 692 -21.19 13.97 15.65
C VAL A 692 -20.53 13.46 14.36
N SER A 693 -20.02 14.39 13.54
CA SER A 693 -19.42 14.09 12.23
C SER A 693 -17.97 14.51 12.09
N THR A 694 -17.43 15.30 13.03
CA THR A 694 -16.03 15.77 12.99
C THR A 694 -15.27 15.35 14.24
N LEU A 695 -13.94 15.24 14.11
CA LEU A 695 -13.04 15.00 15.24
C LEU A 695 -13.04 16.16 16.24
N GLU A 696 -13.25 17.39 15.76
CA GLU A 696 -13.35 18.60 16.60
C GLU A 696 -14.51 18.52 17.59
N MET A 697 -15.67 18.02 17.15
CA MET A 697 -16.83 17.80 18.03
C MET A 697 -16.53 16.80 19.14
N LEU A 698 -15.67 15.82 18.89
CA LEU A 698 -15.29 14.81 19.88
C LEU A 698 -14.34 15.37 20.94
N THR A 699 -13.58 16.41 20.60
CA THR A 699 -12.63 17.07 21.50
C THR A 699 -13.26 18.11 22.43
N ASP A 700 -14.55 18.37 22.28
CA ASP A 700 -15.34 19.32 23.06
C ASP A 700 -16.35 18.58 23.96
N LEU A 701 -16.05 18.55 25.27
CA LEU A 701 -16.90 17.90 26.27
C LEU A 701 -18.32 18.50 26.33
N PRO A 702 -18.52 19.82 26.49
CA PRO A 702 -19.84 20.44 26.38
C PRO A 702 -20.62 20.06 25.11
N ALA A 703 -19.98 20.08 23.94
CA ALA A 703 -20.64 19.69 22.69
C ALA A 703 -21.08 18.22 22.71
N MET A 704 -20.20 17.32 23.18
CA MET A 704 -20.52 15.90 23.32
C MET A 704 -21.69 15.66 24.29
N LEU A 705 -21.72 16.34 25.43
CA LEU A 705 -22.82 16.24 26.38
C LEU A 705 -24.13 16.75 25.78
N GLN A 706 -24.11 17.88 25.06
CA GLN A 706 -25.28 18.40 24.36
C GLN A 706 -25.83 17.41 23.32
N HIS A 707 -24.95 16.70 22.61
CA HIS A 707 -25.37 15.65 21.68
C HIS A 707 -26.03 14.46 22.40
N LEU A 708 -25.54 14.09 23.58
CA LEU A 708 -26.13 13.04 24.42
C LEU A 708 -27.47 13.44 25.04
N GLU A 709 -27.69 14.72 25.31
CA GLU A 709 -28.97 15.29 25.79
C GLU A 709 -30.05 15.36 24.72
N SER A 710 -29.66 15.27 23.44
CA SER A 710 -30.59 15.40 22.32
C SER A 710 -31.63 14.27 22.28
N SER A 711 -32.84 14.58 21.81
CA SER A 711 -33.94 13.61 21.67
C SER A 711 -33.64 12.46 20.69
N GLY A 712 -32.57 12.57 19.89
CA GLY A 712 -32.11 11.53 18.97
C GLY A 712 -31.12 10.52 19.55
N PHE A 713 -30.66 10.72 20.79
CA PHE A 713 -29.83 9.78 21.55
C PHE A 713 -30.69 9.05 22.59
N GLY A 714 -30.39 7.81 22.95
CA GLY A 714 -31.14 7.06 23.97
C GLY A 714 -30.80 5.58 23.99
N PRO A 715 -31.26 4.78 24.97
CA PRO A 715 -30.99 3.36 25.02
C PRO A 715 -31.56 2.65 23.77
N LEU A 716 -30.71 1.93 23.03
CA LEU A 716 -31.13 1.11 21.88
C LEU A 716 -31.76 -0.21 22.34
N LEU A 717 -31.34 -0.70 23.49
CA LEU A 717 -31.90 -1.85 24.17
C LEU A 717 -32.56 -1.40 25.48
N PRO A 718 -33.60 -2.08 25.98
CA PRO A 718 -34.18 -1.76 27.28
C PRO A 718 -33.09 -1.83 28.38
N PRO A 719 -32.94 -0.81 29.25
CA PRO A 719 -31.92 -0.83 30.29
C PRO A 719 -32.05 -2.07 31.20
N GLY A 720 -30.93 -2.72 31.51
CA GLY A 720 -30.86 -3.97 32.28
C GLY A 720 -31.17 -5.25 31.50
N SER A 721 -31.61 -5.16 30.24
CA SER A 721 -32.02 -6.33 29.45
C SER A 721 -30.86 -7.20 28.98
N ARG A 722 -29.68 -6.61 28.72
CA ARG A 722 -28.53 -7.30 28.17
C ARG A 722 -27.24 -6.58 28.55
N GLN A 723 -26.20 -7.36 28.83
CA GLN A 723 -24.85 -6.83 29.00
C GLN A 723 -24.16 -6.73 27.63
N GLN A 724 -23.78 -5.51 27.24
CA GLN A 724 -23.20 -5.19 25.94
C GLN A 724 -22.22 -4.03 26.10
N TYR A 725 -20.96 -4.25 25.70
CA TYR A 725 -19.88 -3.28 25.89
C TYR A 725 -20.12 -1.97 25.12
N SER A 726 -19.92 -0.83 25.79
CA SER A 726 -20.08 0.53 25.25
C SER A 726 -18.71 1.23 25.16
N PRO A 727 -17.92 1.03 24.08
CA PRO A 727 -16.52 1.42 24.06
C PRO A 727 -16.26 2.93 24.13
N LEU A 728 -17.09 3.76 23.50
CA LEU A 728 -16.84 5.21 23.39
C LEU A 728 -17.74 6.05 24.30
N VAL A 729 -19.03 5.73 24.38
CA VAL A 729 -19.98 6.52 25.19
C VAL A 729 -19.88 6.28 26.69
N PHE A 730 -19.26 5.17 27.14
CA PHE A 730 -19.13 4.86 28.56
C PHE A 730 -18.52 6.03 29.37
N GLY A 731 -17.39 6.57 28.90
CA GLY A 731 -16.74 7.67 29.61
C GLY A 731 -17.57 8.96 29.58
N TRP A 732 -18.22 9.26 28.47
CA TRP A 732 -19.09 10.45 28.36
C TRP A 732 -20.33 10.37 29.25
N LEU A 733 -20.96 9.19 29.38
CA LEU A 733 -22.09 8.97 30.29
C LEU A 733 -21.67 9.21 31.75
N LEU A 734 -20.49 8.74 32.14
CA LEU A 734 -19.94 9.00 33.47
C LEU A 734 -19.58 10.48 33.65
N ALA A 735 -19.03 11.14 32.63
CA ALA A 735 -18.71 12.57 32.69
C ALA A 735 -19.97 13.43 32.91
N GLY A 736 -21.07 13.14 32.19
CA GLY A 736 -22.35 13.82 32.40
C GLY A 736 -22.93 13.59 33.79
N ALA A 737 -22.87 12.34 34.30
CA ALA A 737 -23.28 12.03 35.66
C ALA A 737 -22.45 12.75 36.73
N LEU A 738 -21.14 12.88 36.52
CA LEU A 738 -20.24 13.62 37.42
C LEU A 738 -20.55 15.12 37.42
N GLN A 739 -20.76 15.73 36.24
CA GLN A 739 -21.05 17.17 36.14
C GLN A 739 -22.29 17.56 36.94
N GLY A 740 -23.34 16.74 36.91
CA GLY A 740 -24.58 17.07 37.61
C GLY A 740 -24.51 16.93 39.14
N VAL A 741 -23.46 16.31 39.68
CA VAL A 741 -23.11 16.39 41.11
C VAL A 741 -21.98 17.38 41.41
N GLY A 742 -21.64 18.25 40.45
CA GLY A 742 -20.60 19.27 40.59
C GLY A 742 -19.19 18.69 40.70
N LYS A 743 -18.94 17.55 40.08
CA LYS A 743 -17.62 16.88 39.99
C LYS A 743 -17.18 16.81 38.54
N ASP A 744 -15.86 16.82 38.33
CA ASP A 744 -15.24 16.57 37.03
C ASP A 744 -14.46 15.24 37.06
N LEU A 745 -13.86 14.90 35.92
CA LEU A 745 -13.06 13.68 35.76
C LEU A 745 -11.83 13.70 36.66
N GLU A 746 -11.17 14.85 36.76
CA GLU A 746 -9.97 15.00 37.60
C GLU A 746 -10.30 14.85 39.09
N ALA A 747 -11.39 15.41 39.60
CA ALA A 747 -11.83 15.25 40.99
C ALA A 747 -12.24 13.81 41.31
N CYS A 748 -12.81 13.09 40.34
CA CYS A 748 -13.15 11.67 40.47
C CYS A 748 -11.88 10.79 40.59
N LEU A 749 -10.84 11.13 39.83
CA LEU A 749 -9.60 10.36 39.71
C LEU A 749 -8.47 10.81 40.66
N GLY A 750 -8.51 12.06 41.12
CA GLY A 750 -7.44 12.78 41.83
C GLY A 750 -6.95 12.16 43.14
N PRO A 751 -7.78 11.47 43.95
CA PRO A 751 -7.29 10.79 45.14
C PRO A 751 -6.93 9.30 44.89
N VAL A 752 -6.88 8.83 43.63
CA VAL A 752 -6.58 7.43 43.27
C VAL A 752 -5.12 7.22 42.79
N ARG A 753 -4.40 8.23 42.29
CA ARG A 753 -2.94 8.18 41.98
C ARG A 753 -2.35 9.52 41.53
N GLY A 754 -1.03 9.70 41.68
CA GLY A 754 -0.30 10.92 41.28
C GLY A 754 0.20 10.98 39.83
N ASP A 755 0.32 9.84 39.13
CA ASP A 755 1.02 9.77 37.83
C ASP A 755 0.11 9.75 36.60
N LEU A 756 -1.19 9.43 36.77
CA LEU A 756 -2.19 9.37 35.69
C LEU A 756 -2.40 10.75 35.05
N ALA A 757 -2.23 10.85 33.74
CA ALA A 757 -2.51 12.06 32.96
C ALA A 757 -3.69 11.83 32.00
N LEU A 758 -4.64 12.78 31.94
CA LEU A 758 -5.89 12.65 31.16
C LEU A 758 -5.74 13.02 29.67
N ASN A 759 -4.62 13.65 29.29
CA ASN A 759 -4.33 14.02 27.91
C ASN A 759 -2.81 14.02 27.66
N LEU A 760 -2.41 14.12 26.39
CA LEU A 760 -1.01 14.00 25.97
C LEU A 760 -0.20 15.19 26.47
N ASP A 761 -0.76 16.39 26.45
CA ASP A 761 -0.09 17.59 26.94
C ASP A 761 0.17 17.54 28.45
N ALA A 762 -0.78 17.04 29.24
CA ALA A 762 -0.61 16.81 30.67
C ALA A 762 0.46 15.74 30.93
N ALA A 763 0.48 14.67 30.13
CA ALA A 763 1.51 13.63 30.23
C ALA A 763 2.89 14.20 29.92
N ARG A 764 3.03 15.00 28.85
CA ARG A 764 4.29 15.64 28.44
C ARG A 764 4.77 16.67 29.47
N ARG A 765 3.86 17.46 30.05
CA ARG A 765 4.20 18.41 31.13
C ARG A 765 4.69 17.70 32.39
N ARG A 766 4.10 16.54 32.73
CA ARG A 766 4.44 15.80 33.96
C ARG A 766 5.70 14.93 33.80
N HIS A 767 5.82 14.25 32.67
CA HIS A 767 6.81 13.18 32.45
C HIS A 767 7.87 13.52 31.37
N GLY A 768 7.80 14.71 30.78
CA GLY A 768 8.68 15.13 29.70
C GLY A 768 8.25 14.61 28.31
N PRO A 769 9.05 14.85 27.25
CA PRO A 769 8.69 14.49 25.88
C PRO A 769 8.69 12.97 25.61
N GLY A 770 9.27 12.16 26.49
CA GLY A 770 9.39 10.70 26.36
C GLY A 770 8.11 9.91 26.68
N VAL A 771 6.96 10.31 26.14
CA VAL A 771 5.68 9.60 26.29
C VAL A 771 5.57 8.51 25.21
N ALA A 772 5.24 7.28 25.61
CA ALA A 772 4.97 6.20 24.67
C ALA A 772 3.58 6.36 24.05
N GLU A 773 3.56 6.71 22.76
CA GLU A 773 2.35 6.93 22.01
C GLU A 773 1.83 5.59 21.46
N SER A 774 0.52 5.46 21.28
CA SER A 774 -0.07 4.23 20.72
C SER A 774 0.21 4.17 19.23
N THR A 775 1.25 3.46 18.78
CA THR A 775 1.34 3.07 17.38
C THR A 775 0.33 1.96 17.13
N LYS A 776 -0.48 2.10 16.08
CA LYS A 776 -1.32 1.01 15.60
C LYS A 776 -0.40 -0.18 15.24
N GLU A 777 -0.92 -1.39 15.34
CA GLU A 777 -0.36 -2.50 14.57
C GLU A 777 -0.09 -2.04 13.13
N MET A 778 1.10 -2.28 12.55
CA MET A 778 1.24 -2.16 11.09
C MET A 778 0.29 -3.19 10.50
N GLY A 779 -0.90 -2.75 10.10
CA GLY A 779 -1.90 -3.66 9.59
C GLY A 779 -1.32 -4.42 8.41
N SER A 780 -1.48 -5.74 8.41
CA SER A 780 -1.22 -6.50 7.18
C SER A 780 -2.18 -5.95 6.13
N SER A 781 -1.67 -5.68 4.94
CA SER A 781 -2.48 -5.36 3.77
C SER A 781 -2.90 -6.66 3.06
N SER A 782 -3.06 -7.76 3.84
CA SER A 782 -3.47 -9.05 3.33
C SER A 782 -4.92 -8.99 2.84
N VAL A 783 -5.20 -9.75 1.79
CA VAL A 783 -6.56 -9.83 1.27
C VAL A 783 -7.50 -10.49 2.28
N ASP A 784 -7.01 -11.33 3.20
CA ASP A 784 -7.85 -11.93 4.23
C ASP A 784 -8.27 -10.92 5.31
N ASP A 785 -7.40 -9.98 5.68
CA ASP A 785 -7.76 -8.88 6.58
C ASP A 785 -8.70 -7.87 5.89
N MET A 786 -8.49 -7.61 4.59
CA MET A 786 -9.45 -6.85 3.78
C MET A 786 -10.78 -7.59 3.66
N ALA A 787 -10.79 -8.89 3.37
CA ALA A 787 -11.98 -9.73 3.25
C ALA A 787 -12.69 -9.91 4.60
N ARG A 788 -11.97 -9.90 5.73
CA ARG A 788 -12.55 -9.87 7.07
C ARG A 788 -13.19 -8.51 7.34
N MET A 789 -12.51 -7.41 7.02
CA MET A 789 -13.10 -6.05 7.09
C MET A 789 -14.35 -5.94 6.20
N PHE A 790 -14.29 -6.45 4.98
CA PHE A 790 -15.41 -6.46 4.03
C PHE A 790 -16.50 -7.46 4.39
N GLY A 791 -16.16 -8.58 5.04
CA GLY A 791 -17.08 -9.56 5.61
C GLY A 791 -17.84 -8.97 6.80
N GLN A 792 -17.15 -8.22 7.67
CA GLN A 792 -17.78 -7.42 8.73
C GLN A 792 -18.73 -6.37 8.16
N ILE A 793 -18.36 -5.73 7.04
CA ILE A 793 -19.24 -4.78 6.34
C ILE A 793 -20.41 -5.53 5.67
N LYS A 794 -20.21 -6.71 5.09
CA LYS A 794 -21.28 -7.55 4.54
C LYS A 794 -22.26 -7.98 5.64
N ASP A 795 -21.76 -8.45 6.77
CA ASP A 795 -22.60 -8.85 7.90
C ASP A 795 -23.35 -7.63 8.46
N PHE A 796 -22.70 -6.45 8.49
CA PHE A 796 -23.36 -5.18 8.75
C PHE A 796 -24.49 -4.87 7.77
N LEU A 797 -24.29 -5.06 6.47
CA LEU A 797 -25.31 -4.84 5.44
C LEU A 797 -26.46 -5.87 5.52
N ASP A 798 -26.14 -7.14 5.78
CA ASP A 798 -27.13 -8.20 5.97
C ASP A 798 -27.99 -7.95 7.21
N VAL A 799 -27.38 -7.48 8.29
CA VAL A 799 -28.07 -7.05 9.52
C VAL A 799 -28.93 -5.81 9.25
N CYS A 800 -28.44 -4.82 8.49
CA CYS A 800 -29.23 -3.67 8.04
C CYS A 800 -30.45 -4.10 7.23
N ALA A 801 -30.27 -5.04 6.29
CA ALA A 801 -31.32 -5.53 5.41
C ALA A 801 -32.38 -6.30 6.20
N LYS A 802 -31.97 -7.18 7.13
CA LYS A 802 -32.87 -7.90 8.03
C LYS A 802 -33.63 -6.95 8.97
N ALA A 803 -32.97 -5.95 9.54
CA ALA A 803 -33.63 -4.97 10.40
C ALA A 803 -34.67 -4.12 9.65
N LYS A 804 -34.42 -3.85 8.36
CA LYS A 804 -35.32 -3.08 7.49
C LYS A 804 -36.41 -3.91 6.80
N ALA A 805 -36.35 -5.24 6.88
CA ALA A 805 -37.32 -6.11 6.22
C ALA A 805 -38.73 -5.97 6.80
N GLN A 806 -39.75 -6.04 5.93
CA GLN A 806 -41.14 -6.08 6.36
C GLN A 806 -41.43 -7.42 7.03
N GLY A 807 -41.74 -7.40 8.33
CA GLY A 807 -42.00 -8.60 9.14
C GLY A 807 -41.03 -8.82 10.32
N SER A 808 -39.93 -8.05 10.38
CA SER A 808 -38.97 -8.16 11.49
C SER A 808 -39.57 -7.72 12.82
N SER A 809 -39.32 -8.51 13.87
CA SER A 809 -39.73 -8.23 15.24
C SER A 809 -39.08 -6.94 15.76
N ALA A 810 -39.66 -6.37 16.84
CA ALA A 810 -39.08 -5.19 17.48
C ALA A 810 -37.66 -5.45 18.02
N GLU A 811 -37.39 -6.68 18.46
CA GLU A 811 -36.09 -7.12 18.95
C GLU A 811 -35.07 -7.22 17.81
N GLU A 812 -35.43 -7.81 16.66
CA GLU A 812 -34.54 -7.87 15.48
C GLU A 812 -34.22 -6.47 14.91
N LYS A 813 -35.16 -5.53 15.01
CA LYS A 813 -34.94 -4.13 14.62
C LYS A 813 -33.96 -3.43 15.56
N ALA A 814 -34.13 -3.61 16.88
CA ALA A 814 -33.26 -3.05 17.89
C ALA A 814 -31.84 -3.64 17.83
N ASP A 815 -31.71 -4.96 17.66
CA ASP A 815 -30.44 -5.64 17.45
C ASP A 815 -29.75 -5.17 16.17
N GLY A 816 -30.53 -4.94 15.11
CA GLY A 816 -30.02 -4.35 13.87
C GLY A 816 -29.48 -2.94 14.04
N GLU A 817 -30.22 -2.06 14.71
CA GLU A 817 -29.80 -0.68 14.97
C GLU A 817 -28.60 -0.60 15.93
N ALA A 818 -28.56 -1.47 16.93
CA ALA A 818 -27.43 -1.69 17.82
C ALA A 818 -26.17 -2.09 17.04
N TYR A 819 -26.28 -3.13 16.20
CA TYR A 819 -25.18 -3.60 15.37
C TYR A 819 -24.68 -2.51 14.42
N ILE A 820 -25.60 -1.75 13.80
CA ILE A 820 -25.27 -0.64 12.91
C ILE A 820 -24.46 0.42 13.63
N THR A 821 -24.85 0.74 14.85
CA THR A 821 -24.20 1.78 15.62
C THR A 821 -22.83 1.34 16.13
N VAL A 822 -22.70 0.07 16.54
CA VAL A 822 -21.43 -0.51 17.00
C VAL A 822 -20.41 -0.67 15.87
N HIS A 823 -20.85 -1.16 14.70
CA HIS A 823 -19.92 -1.52 13.63
C HIS A 823 -19.87 -0.49 12.51
N GLY A 824 -20.96 0.21 12.19
CA GLY A 824 -21.00 1.15 11.05
C GLY A 824 -20.24 2.45 11.24
N ARG A 825 -19.90 2.81 12.50
CA ARG A 825 -19.19 4.06 12.84
C ARG A 825 -17.89 3.84 13.62
N ALA A 826 -17.58 2.61 14.05
CA ALA A 826 -16.34 2.31 14.78
C ALA A 826 -15.07 2.61 13.96
N HIS A 827 -15.18 2.64 12.64
CA HIS A 827 -14.08 2.97 11.74
C HIS A 827 -13.69 4.47 11.75
N TRP A 828 -14.47 5.35 12.41
CA TRP A 828 -14.36 6.81 12.22
C TRP A 828 -13.37 7.50 13.17
N LEU A 829 -12.98 6.86 14.27
CA LEU A 829 -12.03 7.41 15.25
C LEU A 829 -10.68 6.69 15.15
N HIS A 830 -9.82 7.21 14.29
CA HIS A 830 -8.50 6.63 14.07
C HIS A 830 -7.57 6.90 15.27
N PRO A 831 -6.81 5.92 15.81
CA PRO A 831 -5.90 6.14 16.95
C PRO A 831 -4.86 7.25 16.73
N ALA A 832 -4.44 7.48 15.49
CA ALA A 832 -3.54 8.57 15.12
C ALA A 832 -4.16 9.97 15.35
N ALA A 833 -5.49 10.08 15.46
CA ALA A 833 -6.15 11.32 15.84
C ALA A 833 -5.65 11.85 17.19
N THR A 834 -5.18 10.96 18.10
CA THR A 834 -4.59 11.35 19.39
C THR A 834 -3.33 12.22 19.29
N GLN A 835 -2.69 12.24 18.12
CA GLN A 835 -1.52 13.08 17.86
C GLN A 835 -1.88 14.45 17.27
N GLN A 836 -3.14 14.67 16.88
CA GLN A 836 -3.55 15.99 16.41
C GLN A 836 -3.52 17.01 17.56
N PRO A 837 -3.11 18.27 17.31
CA PRO A 837 -3.01 19.28 18.36
C PRO A 837 -4.28 19.46 19.19
N ALA A 838 -5.45 19.43 18.55
CA ALA A 838 -6.74 19.53 19.25
C ALA A 838 -6.98 18.35 20.20
N PHE A 839 -6.63 17.13 19.76
CA PHE A 839 -6.82 15.92 20.55
C PHE A 839 -5.78 15.77 21.67
N ALA A 840 -4.55 16.23 21.43
CA ALA A 840 -3.46 16.17 22.38
C ALA A 840 -3.74 16.99 23.66
N ALA A 841 -4.48 18.09 23.51
CA ALA A 841 -4.87 18.98 24.59
C ALA A 841 -6.20 18.59 25.26
N SER A 842 -7.09 17.87 24.58
CA SER A 842 -8.44 17.59 25.08
C SER A 842 -8.53 16.40 26.03
N GLU A 843 -9.40 16.53 27.03
CA GLU A 843 -9.77 15.45 27.95
C GLU A 843 -10.90 14.62 27.37
N LEU A 844 -10.62 13.35 27.10
CA LEU A 844 -11.56 12.45 26.44
C LEU A 844 -11.87 11.27 27.37
N PRO A 845 -12.93 11.36 28.18
CA PRO A 845 -13.22 10.37 29.19
C PRO A 845 -13.37 8.96 28.60
N GLY A 846 -12.59 8.01 29.15
CA GLY A 846 -12.61 6.61 28.74
C GLY A 846 -11.94 6.32 27.40
N PHE A 847 -11.26 7.32 26.83
CA PHE A 847 -10.65 7.27 25.50
C PHE A 847 -9.15 7.62 25.49
N VAL A 848 -8.75 8.72 26.15
CA VAL A 848 -7.34 9.12 26.26
C VAL A 848 -6.95 9.23 27.72
N ALA A 849 -5.94 8.47 28.12
CA ALA A 849 -5.22 8.66 29.37
C ALA A 849 -3.83 8.03 29.25
N TYR A 850 -2.91 8.47 30.09
CA TYR A 850 -1.51 8.04 30.10
C TYR A 850 -1.10 7.61 31.50
N ASP A 851 -0.51 6.43 31.61
CA ASP A 851 -0.01 5.85 32.87
C ASP A 851 1.11 4.85 32.58
N THR A 852 1.81 4.40 33.62
CA THR A 852 2.83 3.35 33.57
C THR A 852 2.22 1.97 33.89
N ALA A 853 2.87 0.89 33.47
CA ALA A 853 2.42 -0.46 33.83
C ALA A 853 2.46 -0.66 35.35
N ARG A 854 3.48 -0.11 36.01
CA ARG A 854 3.56 -0.13 37.47
C ARG A 854 2.40 0.62 38.12
N GLY A 855 2.05 1.77 37.54
CA GLY A 855 0.84 2.55 37.77
C GLY A 855 -0.40 1.67 37.94
N LEU A 856 -0.73 1.00 36.84
CA LEU A 856 -1.89 0.12 36.72
C LEU A 856 -1.84 -1.09 37.67
N ALA A 857 -0.70 -1.78 37.75
CA ALA A 857 -0.57 -2.99 38.56
C ALA A 857 -0.74 -2.69 40.06
N GLU A 858 -0.12 -1.62 40.54
CA GLU A 858 -0.25 -1.23 41.93
C GLU A 858 -1.66 -0.70 42.25
N LEU A 859 -2.35 0.00 41.33
CA LEU A 859 -3.77 0.36 41.50
C LEU A 859 -4.62 -0.89 41.76
N LEU A 860 -4.46 -1.93 40.93
CA LEU A 860 -5.16 -3.19 41.08
C LEU A 860 -4.90 -3.83 42.45
N VAL A 861 -3.65 -3.82 42.93
CA VAL A 861 -3.30 -4.30 44.28
C VAL A 861 -4.01 -3.50 45.36
N GLN A 862 -4.04 -2.16 45.28
CA GLN A 862 -4.69 -1.34 46.29
C GLN A 862 -6.21 -1.51 46.30
N VAL A 863 -6.83 -1.75 45.14
CA VAL A 863 -8.24 -2.12 45.04
C VAL A 863 -8.47 -3.51 45.63
N GLU A 864 -7.64 -4.50 45.29
CA GLU A 864 -7.75 -5.87 45.82
C GLU A 864 -7.66 -5.92 47.36
N LYS A 865 -6.77 -5.10 47.94
CA LYS A 865 -6.54 -5.00 49.39
C LYS A 865 -7.64 -4.24 50.15
N GLY A 866 -8.56 -3.61 49.44
CA GLY A 866 -9.60 -2.82 50.07
C GLY A 866 -9.15 -1.41 50.50
N HIS A 867 -7.99 -0.92 50.02
CA HIS A 867 -7.43 0.37 50.42
C HIS A 867 -8.01 1.54 49.62
N VAL A 868 -8.38 1.30 48.35
CA VAL A 868 -8.98 2.31 47.46
C VAL A 868 -10.51 2.25 47.47
N LEU A 869 -11.06 1.04 47.55
CA LEU A 869 -12.48 0.72 47.68
C LEU A 869 -12.64 -0.26 48.83
N ARG A 870 -13.70 -0.18 49.63
CA ARG A 870 -14.04 -1.17 50.66
C ARG A 870 -14.20 -2.57 50.05
N THR A 871 -13.88 -3.59 50.83
CA THR A 871 -13.90 -5.00 50.39
C THR A 871 -15.28 -5.45 49.88
N GLU A 872 -16.37 -4.91 50.43
CA GLU A 872 -17.74 -5.16 49.94
C GLU A 872 -17.94 -4.60 48.53
N THR A 873 -17.53 -3.36 48.29
CA THR A 873 -17.61 -2.71 46.98
C THR A 873 -16.75 -3.43 45.94
N VAL A 874 -15.57 -3.91 46.33
CA VAL A 874 -14.70 -4.73 45.48
C VAL A 874 -15.37 -6.05 45.12
N ARG A 875 -16.08 -6.68 46.07
CA ARG A 875 -16.87 -7.89 45.82
C ARG A 875 -18.01 -7.62 44.82
N ASP A 876 -18.72 -6.51 44.99
CA ASP A 876 -19.80 -6.11 44.08
C ASP A 876 -19.28 -5.71 42.70
N MET A 877 -18.12 -5.05 42.63
CA MET A 877 -17.42 -4.72 41.40
C MET A 877 -17.05 -5.95 40.60
N LYS A 878 -16.71 -7.06 41.25
CA LYS A 878 -16.38 -8.36 40.62
C LYS A 878 -17.59 -9.24 40.35
N ARG A 879 -18.78 -8.85 40.79
CA ARG A 879 -19.99 -9.65 40.64
C ARG A 879 -20.54 -9.51 39.24
N SER A 880 -20.70 -10.64 38.56
CA SER A 880 -21.43 -10.69 37.30
C SER A 880 -22.91 -10.34 37.51
N ARG A 881 -23.40 -9.34 36.78
CA ARG A 881 -24.84 -9.02 36.69
C ARG A 881 -25.37 -9.58 35.36
N ARG A 882 -25.59 -10.89 35.32
CA ARG A 882 -26.26 -11.52 34.17
C ARG A 882 -27.65 -10.93 34.00
N PRO A 883 -28.08 -10.64 32.76
CA PRO A 883 -29.44 -10.17 32.51
C PRO A 883 -30.49 -11.21 32.94
N PRO A 884 -31.76 -10.79 33.15
CA PRO A 884 -32.83 -11.67 33.67
C PRO A 884 -33.23 -12.87 32.80
N THR A 885 -32.59 -13.12 31.66
CA THR A 885 -32.87 -14.27 30.79
C THR A 885 -31.60 -15.09 30.59
N GLY A 886 -31.54 -16.27 31.20
CA GLY A 886 -30.35 -17.12 31.34
C GLY A 886 -29.81 -17.79 30.08
N GLY A 887 -29.64 -17.05 28.98
CA GLY A 887 -28.89 -17.50 27.80
C GLY A 887 -27.42 -17.10 27.87
N GLU A 888 -26.53 -17.94 27.33
CA GLU A 888 -25.13 -17.56 27.11
C GLU A 888 -25.08 -16.31 26.21
N PRO A 889 -24.28 -15.27 26.56
CA PRO A 889 -24.10 -14.13 25.69
C PRO A 889 -23.48 -14.56 24.37
N LYS A 890 -24.24 -14.52 23.28
CA LYS A 890 -23.67 -14.61 21.93
C LYS A 890 -23.08 -13.24 21.58
N LEU A 891 -21.76 -13.12 21.79
CA LEU A 891 -20.97 -12.05 21.19
C LEU A 891 -21.02 -12.18 19.65
N PRO A 892 -20.98 -11.08 18.89
CA PRO A 892 -20.67 -11.14 17.47
C PRO A 892 -19.37 -11.94 17.26
N VAL A 893 -19.41 -12.86 16.31
CA VAL A 893 -18.31 -13.77 15.99
C VAL A 893 -17.23 -12.98 15.27
N ASP A 894 -16.34 -12.32 16.03
CA ASP A 894 -14.94 -12.03 15.67
C ASP A 894 -14.31 -11.03 16.66
N LEU A 895 -14.21 -11.42 17.93
CA LEU A 895 -13.31 -10.77 18.89
C LEU A 895 -12.56 -11.86 19.66
N ASP A 896 -11.67 -12.50 18.94
CA ASP A 896 -10.86 -13.63 19.40
C ASP A 896 -9.74 -13.18 20.35
N HIS A 897 -10.09 -12.47 21.43
CA HIS A 897 -9.09 -11.89 22.33
C HIS A 897 -9.27 -12.22 23.80
N PHE A 898 -10.36 -12.82 24.30
CA PHE A 898 -10.41 -13.79 25.42
C PHE A 898 -11.85 -14.34 25.48
N ALA A 899 -12.06 -15.62 25.19
CA ALA A 899 -13.38 -16.23 25.22
C ALA A 899 -13.96 -16.26 26.66
N GLY A 900 -15.25 -15.93 26.81
CA GLY A 900 -15.96 -16.04 28.10
C GLY A 900 -15.86 -14.82 29.04
N ARG A 901 -15.75 -13.59 28.49
CA ARG A 901 -15.74 -12.33 29.26
C ARG A 901 -17.13 -11.97 29.77
N GLU A 902 -17.22 -11.52 31.02
CA GLU A 902 -18.39 -10.87 31.60
C GLU A 902 -17.97 -9.49 32.17
N TRP A 903 -18.91 -8.58 32.41
CA TRP A 903 -18.61 -7.30 33.06
C TRP A 903 -19.24 -7.22 34.45
N GLY A 904 -18.44 -6.78 35.42
CA GLY A 904 -18.92 -6.33 36.73
C GLY A 904 -19.21 -4.83 36.73
N LEU A 905 -19.06 -4.13 37.86
CA LEU A 905 -19.23 -2.67 37.91
C LEU A 905 -18.00 -1.96 37.33
N GLY A 906 -17.88 -1.94 36.00
CA GLY A 906 -16.80 -1.30 35.24
C GLY A 906 -15.48 -2.09 35.21
N ALA A 907 -15.48 -3.32 35.72
CA ALA A 907 -14.40 -4.28 35.61
C ALA A 907 -14.74 -5.38 34.60
N GLU A 908 -13.78 -5.74 33.77
CA GLU A 908 -13.83 -6.93 32.92
C GLU A 908 -13.53 -8.17 33.77
N LEU A 909 -14.36 -9.21 33.67
CA LEU A 909 -14.20 -10.51 34.33
C LEU A 909 -13.78 -11.54 33.28
N ILE A 910 -12.71 -12.30 33.58
CA ILE A 910 -12.09 -13.26 32.67
C ILE A 910 -12.28 -14.67 33.22
N ALA A 911 -12.89 -15.55 32.41
CA ALA A 911 -13.15 -16.93 32.79
C ALA A 911 -11.86 -17.73 33.05
N GLY A 912 -11.73 -18.28 34.26
CA GLY A 912 -10.87 -19.44 34.53
C GLY A 912 -11.52 -20.68 33.89
N GLY A 913 -10.76 -21.47 33.13
CA GLY A 913 -11.31 -22.55 32.29
C GLY A 913 -12.31 -23.48 33.00
N LYS A 914 -13.41 -23.81 32.29
CA LYS A 914 -14.49 -24.82 32.47
C LYS A 914 -14.83 -25.51 33.82
N SER A 915 -14.17 -25.28 34.94
CA SER A 915 -14.53 -25.85 36.25
C SER A 915 -15.18 -24.77 37.13
N GLY A 916 -16.51 -24.79 37.20
CA GLY A 916 -17.28 -23.90 38.06
C GLY A 916 -16.88 -24.03 39.53
N GLY A 917 -16.22 -23.00 40.07
CA GLY A 917 -15.84 -22.91 41.47
C GLY A 917 -14.72 -21.92 41.80
N GLU A 918 -13.80 -21.62 40.87
CA GLU A 918 -12.76 -20.61 41.07
C GLU A 918 -13.27 -19.19 40.75
N ALA A 919 -12.86 -18.19 41.53
CA ALA A 919 -13.14 -16.80 41.22
C ALA A 919 -12.53 -16.46 39.85
N PRO A 920 -13.24 -15.78 38.93
CA PRO A 920 -12.66 -15.33 37.67
C PRO A 920 -11.58 -14.28 37.93
N GLY A 921 -10.58 -14.20 37.05
CA GLY A 921 -9.68 -13.04 37.03
C GLY A 921 -10.45 -11.77 36.68
N TRP A 922 -9.94 -10.61 37.08
CA TRP A 922 -10.64 -9.34 36.84
C TRP A 922 -9.68 -8.21 36.48
N GLY A 923 -10.15 -7.21 35.72
CA GLY A 923 -9.36 -6.04 35.35
C GLY A 923 -9.87 -5.39 34.07
N HIS A 924 -8.98 -5.13 33.12
CA HIS A 924 -9.37 -4.65 31.78
C HIS A 924 -8.31 -5.04 30.74
N THR A 925 -8.76 -5.32 29.52
CA THR A 925 -7.91 -5.57 28.35
C THR A 925 -8.14 -4.50 27.28
N SER A 926 -7.15 -4.28 26.42
CA SER A 926 -7.24 -3.35 25.30
C SER A 926 -7.17 -4.10 23.98
N SER A 927 -7.92 -3.62 22.98
CA SER A 927 -7.81 -4.02 21.58
C SER A 927 -6.37 -3.95 21.02
N GLY A 928 -5.48 -3.11 21.57
CA GLY A 928 -4.06 -3.02 21.19
C GLY A 928 -3.15 -4.11 21.80
N GLY A 929 -3.70 -5.05 22.57
CA GLY A 929 -2.96 -6.13 23.23
C GLY A 929 -2.41 -5.79 24.61
N SER A 930 -2.49 -4.53 25.06
CA SER A 930 -2.22 -4.12 26.45
C SER A 930 -3.29 -4.65 27.40
N PHE A 931 -2.94 -4.97 28.64
CA PHE A 931 -3.90 -5.43 29.65
C PHE A 931 -3.43 -5.10 31.07
N ALA A 932 -4.38 -4.99 32.01
CA ALA A 932 -4.12 -4.89 33.43
C ALA A 932 -5.13 -5.77 34.18
N LEU A 933 -4.66 -6.82 34.85
CA LEU A 933 -5.48 -7.89 35.41
C LEU A 933 -5.00 -8.33 36.79
N VAL A 934 -5.94 -8.75 37.64
CA VAL A 934 -5.67 -9.56 38.82
C VAL A 934 -6.06 -10.99 38.50
N LEU A 935 -5.07 -11.88 38.60
CA LEU A 935 -5.23 -13.30 38.35
C LEU A 935 -5.29 -14.05 39.70
N PRO A 936 -6.34 -14.85 39.93
CA PRO A 936 -6.47 -15.66 41.12
C PRO A 936 -5.60 -16.91 41.01
N GLY A 937 -5.42 -17.60 42.14
CA GLY A 937 -4.66 -18.83 42.22
C GLY A 937 -4.01 -19.00 43.59
N PRO A 938 -3.26 -20.09 43.82
CA PRO A 938 -2.45 -20.27 45.04
C PRO A 938 -1.40 -19.16 45.22
N ARG A 939 -1.02 -18.47 44.13
CA ARG A 939 -0.16 -17.27 44.14
C ARG A 939 -0.90 -16.15 43.40
N PRO A 940 -1.81 -15.41 44.05
CA PRO A 940 -2.58 -14.38 43.36
C PRO A 940 -1.65 -13.25 42.92
N VAL A 941 -1.79 -12.79 41.68
CA VAL A 941 -0.90 -11.76 41.09
C VAL A 941 -1.70 -10.65 40.42
N ALA A 942 -1.21 -9.42 40.53
CA ALA A 942 -1.64 -8.30 39.72
C ALA A 942 -0.62 -8.08 38.60
N VAL A 943 -1.06 -8.09 37.35
CA VAL A 943 -0.22 -7.92 36.16
C VAL A 943 -0.69 -6.72 35.36
N ALA A 944 0.25 -5.90 34.89
CA ALA A 944 0.01 -4.90 33.87
C ALA A 944 1.03 -5.05 32.76
N PHE A 945 0.55 -5.10 31.53
CA PHE A 945 1.34 -5.20 30.33
C PHE A 945 0.93 -4.08 29.37
N LEU A 946 1.84 -3.14 29.13
CA LEU A 946 1.65 -2.02 28.22
C LEU A 946 2.58 -2.19 27.01
N LEU A 947 2.02 -1.96 25.83
CA LEU A 947 2.64 -2.26 24.55
C LEU A 947 2.56 -1.07 23.59
N ASN A 948 3.63 -0.89 22.84
CA ASN A 948 3.74 -0.07 21.66
C ASN A 948 4.13 -1.00 20.50
N ARG A 949 3.22 -1.31 19.57
CA ARG A 949 3.36 -2.46 18.64
C ARG A 949 3.71 -2.05 17.21
N VAL A 950 4.36 -2.97 16.52
CA VAL A 950 4.83 -2.84 15.14
C VAL A 950 4.01 -3.68 14.18
N ASP A 951 3.57 -4.90 14.52
CA ASP A 951 2.95 -5.82 13.55
C ASP A 951 1.44 -6.07 13.74
N GLY A 952 0.75 -6.29 12.62
CA GLY A 952 -0.64 -6.74 12.47
C GLY A 952 -0.95 -8.07 13.17
N TRP A 953 -2.03 -8.09 13.95
CA TRP A 953 -2.79 -9.24 14.49
C TRP A 953 -2.04 -10.49 14.96
N ASN A 954 -0.72 -10.46 15.15
CA ASN A 954 0.00 -11.59 15.74
C ASN A 954 -0.14 -11.49 17.25
N LYS A 955 -1.30 -11.94 17.75
CA LYS A 955 -1.73 -12.00 19.17
C LYS A 955 -0.80 -12.87 20.05
N GLY A 956 0.35 -13.30 19.52
CA GLY A 956 1.33 -14.15 20.16
C GLY A 956 1.90 -13.55 21.44
N ILE A 957 2.44 -12.33 21.44
CA ILE A 957 3.19 -11.84 22.61
C ILE A 957 2.29 -11.59 23.83
N SER A 958 1.16 -10.89 23.69
CA SER A 958 0.22 -10.66 24.80
C SER A 958 -0.32 -11.97 25.35
N SER A 959 -0.65 -12.94 24.48
CA SER A 959 -1.10 -14.27 24.91
C SER A 959 0.01 -15.07 25.58
N GLN A 960 1.26 -14.98 25.12
CA GLN A 960 2.41 -15.63 25.71
C GLN A 960 2.75 -15.04 27.09
N VAL A 961 2.73 -13.71 27.23
CA VAL A 961 2.91 -13.03 28.52
C VAL A 961 1.79 -13.44 29.47
N LEU A 962 0.52 -13.33 29.06
CA LEU A 962 -0.60 -13.71 29.91
C LEU A 962 -0.55 -15.18 30.31
N LYS A 963 -0.25 -16.08 29.37
CA LYS A 963 -0.05 -17.51 29.65
C LYS A 963 1.06 -17.75 30.68
N ALA A 964 2.22 -17.10 30.52
CA ALA A 964 3.33 -17.24 31.46
C ALA A 964 2.95 -16.78 32.88
N VAL A 965 2.26 -15.64 33.01
CA VAL A 965 1.80 -15.12 34.30
C VAL A 965 0.69 -16.00 34.90
N THR A 966 -0.22 -16.52 34.07
CA THR A 966 -1.31 -17.40 34.52
C THR A 966 -0.79 -18.74 35.04
N GLU A 967 0.20 -19.33 34.35
CA GLU A 967 0.90 -20.54 34.80
C GLU A 967 1.59 -20.32 36.15
N PHE A 968 2.23 -19.16 36.32
CA PHE A 968 2.86 -18.77 37.58
C PHE A 968 1.83 -18.60 38.72
N ALA A 969 0.72 -17.91 38.45
CA ALA A 969 -0.36 -17.67 39.43
C ALA A 969 -0.99 -18.99 39.90
N ALA A 970 -1.12 -19.96 38.98
CA ALA A 970 -1.58 -21.32 39.24
C ALA A 970 -0.56 -22.20 40.01
N GLY A 971 0.62 -21.67 40.34
CA GLY A 971 1.67 -22.41 41.04
C GLY A 971 2.35 -23.49 40.20
N ARG A 972 2.16 -23.49 38.87
CA ARG A 972 2.82 -24.42 37.96
C ARG A 972 4.26 -23.98 37.75
N SER A 973 5.21 -24.91 37.84
CA SER A 973 6.59 -24.62 37.46
C SER A 973 6.64 -24.31 35.96
N PRO A 974 7.36 -23.25 35.52
CA PRO A 974 7.54 -23.02 34.10
C PRO A 974 8.23 -24.25 33.50
N ALA A 975 7.54 -24.98 32.62
CA ALA A 975 8.19 -25.99 31.81
C ALA A 975 9.19 -25.26 30.90
N ALA A 976 10.44 -25.73 30.92
CA ALA A 976 11.59 -25.14 30.24
C ALA A 976 11.38 -25.01 28.72
#